data_AF-A0A2S9XN32-F1
#
_entry.id   AF-A0A2S9XN32-F1
#
_cell.length_a   1.000
_cell.length_b   1.000
_cell.length_c   1.000
_cell.angle_alpha   90.00
_cell.angle_beta   90.00
_cell.angle_gamma   90.00
#
_symmetry.space_group_name_H-M   'P 1'
#
loop_
_entity.id
_entity.type
_entity.pdbx_description
1 polymer ?
#
loop_
_entity_poly.entity_id
_entity_poly.type
_entity_poly.pdbx_seq_one_letter_code
_entity_poly.pdbx_strand_id
1 'polypeptide(L)'
;MSGLFPELDAYERTASERDGSGEDPRWSAPTQALFDQLGGVAGEPGADAQSSRSSRSSTSGEPGHSDPGEGEGETSVYHQADVRLFRPGIAAGAESLARFEKAFGLVGKIRSLKRTEGNNLEFVAEIDDEGTLQRGVLTPPGERAWKQGKSFGLSYGGELNPVIARALLRFLARYDGVPLATILAQIIPDVEDEHMLVNDYPESVFYAFAPSSGWRRFFEGTELYRGACGQHLGNVAIIDHTDIECLFNQAPEDERIPSFFNSPRVESTDPVDGPVDGSRGEGPRRAQRLFTDISDIDVIKGADVLVDQALELLAELPDRPDSVVIQAGCLPEVTGDDIVASAARTHDKLRLPVFAVGQHNDVVGKSFGDMLAVHPISLDRELDPLGVAILGMPALAGRRELLGLLDRAGVKVLTQLLPDMGEDALEQLARASVLVGYPWDRYTVTIERLAARMAPARILSLRPPFGLAGTRQWLSSIGAAVDRRAEVEAEIDAMMTGVYGRWQLLRGRAQQLRVGFVIEHGNWRSALSIQRSLGVPMLELLSEMGFGVDVLAYCGERTSPPASERYDNIHVRWYRTVEELDVQLADDRVAAWYSELHYDRRLTRNGKNTFSMRQFSVGLLGALDSLEGMLRVANMSFYRSYSRYLGQPFLERGAARTPGEST
;
A
#
# COMPACT_ATOMS: atom_id res chain seq x y z
N MET A 1 14.58 31.95 -15.73
CA MET A 1 14.04 30.58 -15.55
C MET A 1 14.64 30.04 -14.27
N SER A 2 13.84 29.93 -13.21
CA SER A 2 14.22 29.29 -11.94
C SER A 2 14.61 27.84 -12.22
N GLY A 3 15.72 27.39 -11.61
CA GLY A 3 16.25 26.05 -11.83
C GLY A 3 15.32 24.96 -11.29
N LEU A 4 15.42 23.78 -11.90
CA LEU A 4 14.45 22.67 -11.75
C LEU A 4 14.55 21.94 -10.43
N PHE A 5 15.58 22.22 -9.64
CA PHE A 5 15.83 21.60 -8.35
C PHE A 5 16.47 22.65 -7.43
N PRO A 6 15.70 23.52 -6.76
CA PRO A 6 16.25 24.65 -6.02
C PRO A 6 17.36 24.26 -5.02
N GLU A 7 17.26 23.06 -4.46
CA GLU A 7 18.22 22.44 -3.53
C GLU A 7 19.47 21.87 -4.22
N LEU A 8 19.33 21.29 -5.43
CA LEU A 8 20.48 20.83 -6.24
C LEU A 8 21.18 22.01 -6.93
N ASP A 9 20.42 23.01 -7.36
CA ASP A 9 20.91 24.26 -7.95
C ASP A 9 21.62 25.13 -6.90
N ALA A 10 21.25 25.01 -5.62
CA ALA A 10 22.01 25.59 -4.51
C ALA A 10 23.35 24.88 -4.32
N TYR A 11 23.37 23.55 -4.46
CA TYR A 11 24.59 22.75 -4.41
C TYR A 11 25.52 23.05 -5.60
N GLU A 12 24.98 23.16 -6.81
CA GLU A 12 25.70 23.57 -8.05
C GLU A 12 26.30 24.97 -7.92
N ARG A 13 25.61 25.94 -7.29
CA ARG A 13 26.18 27.27 -7.01
C ARG A 13 27.38 27.20 -6.08
N THR A 14 27.30 26.43 -4.99
CA THR A 14 28.46 26.22 -4.10
C THR A 14 29.60 25.42 -4.72
N ALA A 15 29.32 24.56 -5.71
CA ALA A 15 30.34 23.79 -6.43
C ALA A 15 31.02 24.61 -7.54
N SER A 16 30.25 25.38 -8.31
CA SER A 16 30.76 26.29 -9.36
C SER A 16 31.57 27.46 -8.79
N GLU A 17 31.20 27.98 -7.62
CA GLU A 17 31.98 28.97 -6.88
C GLU A 17 33.34 28.43 -6.39
N ARG A 18 33.49 27.10 -6.27
CA ARG A 18 34.78 26.46 -5.92
C ARG A 18 35.68 26.20 -7.13
N ASP A 19 35.13 26.09 -8.34
CA ASP A 19 35.89 25.68 -9.54
C ASP A 19 36.16 26.79 -10.57
N GLY A 20 35.54 27.97 -10.48
CA GLY A 20 36.03 29.24 -11.08
C GLY A 20 36.23 29.33 -12.61
N SER A 21 36.15 28.24 -13.38
CA SER A 21 36.31 28.22 -14.83
C SER A 21 35.05 27.65 -15.45
N GLY A 22 34.28 28.47 -16.17
CA GLY A 22 33.10 28.03 -16.91
C GLY A 22 33.40 27.16 -18.15
N GLU A 23 34.27 26.16 -18.01
CA GLU A 23 34.51 25.12 -19.01
C GLU A 23 33.59 23.92 -18.75
N ASP A 24 33.06 23.32 -19.83
CA ASP A 24 32.37 22.02 -19.78
C ASP A 24 33.20 21.00 -18.98
N PRO A 25 32.57 20.07 -18.22
CA PRO A 25 33.29 19.10 -17.41
C PRO A 25 34.24 18.28 -18.29
N ARG A 26 35.55 18.43 -18.06
CA ARG A 26 36.58 17.64 -18.75
C ARG A 26 36.37 16.17 -18.40
N TRP A 27 35.82 15.41 -19.34
CA TRP A 27 35.62 13.98 -19.20
C TRP A 27 36.95 13.29 -18.92
N SER A 28 36.97 12.28 -18.03
CA SER A 28 38.15 11.44 -17.91
C SER A 28 38.44 10.74 -19.24
N ALA A 29 39.71 10.54 -19.57
CA ALA A 29 40.11 9.92 -20.84
C ALA A 29 39.37 8.59 -21.16
N PRO A 30 39.07 7.71 -20.17
CA PRO A 30 38.24 6.52 -20.42
C PRO A 30 36.78 6.82 -20.78
N THR A 31 36.19 7.88 -20.21
CA THR A 31 34.83 8.31 -20.53
C THR A 31 34.77 8.98 -21.90
N GLN A 32 35.78 9.79 -22.25
CA GLN A 32 35.90 10.40 -23.57
C GLN A 32 36.04 9.34 -24.68
N ALA A 33 36.91 8.34 -24.47
CA ALA A 33 37.10 7.24 -25.42
C ALA A 33 35.81 6.42 -25.65
N LEU A 34 34.96 6.29 -24.63
CA LEU A 34 33.65 5.65 -24.75
C LEU A 34 32.67 6.50 -25.58
N PHE A 35 32.67 7.82 -25.42
CA PHE A 35 31.86 8.72 -26.26
C PHE A 35 32.28 8.66 -27.73
N ASP A 36 33.58 8.61 -28.01
CA ASP A 36 34.12 8.55 -29.36
C ASP A 36 33.75 7.21 -30.05
N GLN A 37 33.72 6.10 -29.30
CA GLN A 37 33.26 4.80 -29.81
C GLN A 37 31.77 4.77 -30.16
N LEU A 38 30.94 5.57 -29.48
CA LEU A 38 29.48 5.61 -29.68
C LEU A 38 29.03 6.57 -30.81
N GLY A 39 29.93 7.40 -31.35
CA GLY A 39 29.61 8.43 -32.36
C GLY A 39 29.82 8.02 -33.83
N GLY A 40 30.22 6.78 -34.11
CA GLY A 40 30.74 6.36 -35.42
C GLY A 40 29.73 5.99 -36.53
N VAL A 41 28.43 6.26 -36.39
CA VAL A 41 27.43 5.90 -37.43
C VAL A 41 26.67 7.16 -37.86
N ALA A 42 27.10 7.77 -38.96
CA ALA A 42 26.35 8.80 -39.67
C ALA A 42 26.25 8.39 -41.14
N GLY A 43 25.03 8.04 -41.60
CA GLY A 43 24.71 7.83 -43.01
C GLY A 43 24.29 9.14 -43.66
N GLU A 44 24.88 9.46 -44.81
CA GLU A 44 24.55 10.63 -45.63
C GLU A 44 23.17 10.49 -46.33
N PRO A 45 22.46 11.60 -46.63
CA PRO A 45 21.12 11.57 -47.21
C PRO A 45 21.16 11.55 -48.76
N GLY A 46 20.48 10.57 -49.36
CA GLY A 46 20.19 10.52 -50.80
C GLY A 46 18.80 11.08 -51.12
N ALA A 47 18.75 11.97 -52.10
CA ALA A 47 17.55 12.59 -52.65
C ALA A 47 16.95 11.81 -53.85
N ASP A 48 15.65 12.07 -54.07
CA ASP A 48 14.81 11.86 -55.27
C ASP A 48 14.40 10.44 -55.71
N ALA A 49 13.07 10.18 -55.71
CA ALA A 49 12.28 9.90 -56.93
C ALA A 49 10.80 9.49 -56.68
N GLN A 50 9.90 10.33 -57.18
CA GLN A 50 8.65 10.08 -57.92
C GLN A 50 7.82 8.77 -57.79
N SER A 51 6.55 8.98 -57.43
CA SER A 51 5.28 8.65 -58.15
C SER A 51 4.99 7.22 -58.68
N SER A 52 3.89 6.63 -58.21
CA SER A 52 2.79 6.02 -59.01
C SER A 52 1.79 5.34 -58.05
N ARG A 53 0.58 5.84 -57.82
CA ARG A 53 -0.70 5.60 -58.55
C ARG A 53 -1.16 4.14 -58.67
N SER A 54 -2.37 3.93 -58.12
CA SER A 54 -3.47 3.07 -58.62
C SER A 54 -3.32 1.56 -58.37
N SER A 55 -4.34 0.75 -58.07
CA SER A 55 -5.81 0.88 -58.06
C SER A 55 -6.41 -0.47 -57.64
N ARG A 56 -7.62 -0.44 -57.04
CA ARG A 56 -8.73 -1.43 -57.21
C ARG A 56 -8.46 -2.88 -56.76
N SER A 57 -9.43 -3.70 -56.40
CA SER A 57 -10.85 -3.57 -56.07
C SER A 57 -11.27 -4.93 -55.51
N SER A 58 -12.20 -4.89 -54.57
CA SER A 58 -13.14 -5.95 -54.18
C SER A 58 -13.43 -7.02 -55.23
N THR A 59 -13.47 -8.29 -54.81
CA THR A 59 -14.54 -9.23 -55.20
C THR A 59 -14.81 -10.27 -54.12
N SER A 60 -16.10 -10.42 -53.89
CA SER A 60 -16.88 -11.38 -53.10
C SER A 60 -16.63 -12.86 -53.42
N GLY A 61 -16.79 -13.70 -52.39
CA GLY A 61 -17.07 -15.14 -52.52
C GLY A 61 -17.33 -15.79 -51.15
N GLU A 62 -18.58 -16.07 -50.83
CA GLU A 62 -19.00 -17.02 -49.77
C GLU A 62 -18.97 -18.48 -50.32
N PRO A 63 -19.35 -19.52 -49.54
CA PRO A 63 -18.48 -20.23 -48.61
C PRO A 63 -18.32 -21.71 -49.00
N GLY A 64 -17.09 -22.23 -48.97
CA GLY A 64 -16.81 -23.65 -49.17
C GLY A 64 -16.64 -24.37 -47.85
N HIS A 65 -17.57 -25.28 -47.52
CA HIS A 65 -17.35 -26.31 -46.49
C HIS A 65 -16.17 -27.19 -46.89
N SER A 66 -15.14 -27.23 -46.02
CA SER A 66 -14.09 -28.25 -46.06
C SER A 66 -13.80 -28.71 -44.62
N ASP A 67 -13.56 -30.01 -44.50
CA ASP A 67 -13.23 -30.77 -43.29
C ASP A 67 -12.17 -30.12 -42.40
N PRO A 68 -12.26 -30.21 -41.06
CA PRO A 68 -11.16 -29.81 -40.20
C PRO A 68 -10.05 -30.87 -40.26
N GLY A 69 -9.02 -30.54 -41.03
CA GLY A 69 -7.72 -31.20 -40.97
C GLY A 69 -7.03 -30.93 -39.65
N GLU A 70 -6.45 -32.01 -39.13
CA GLU A 70 -5.31 -32.13 -38.24
C GLU A 70 -4.61 -30.82 -37.79
N GLY A 71 -4.66 -30.59 -36.46
CA GLY A 71 -3.47 -30.24 -35.69
C GLY A 71 -2.93 -28.82 -35.81
N GLU A 72 -3.73 -27.82 -35.46
CA GLU A 72 -3.19 -26.54 -35.02
C GLU A 72 -2.94 -26.59 -33.51
N GLY A 73 -1.67 -26.39 -33.13
CA GLY A 73 -1.26 -26.33 -31.73
C GLY A 73 -1.97 -25.18 -31.03
N GLU A 74 -2.77 -25.52 -30.03
CA GLU A 74 -3.25 -24.57 -29.03
C GLU A 74 -2.05 -23.97 -28.30
N THR A 75 -1.56 -22.84 -28.81
CA THR A 75 -0.81 -21.88 -28.00
C THR A 75 -1.78 -21.37 -26.95
N SER A 76 -1.79 -22.03 -25.79
CA SER A 76 -2.40 -21.52 -24.57
C SER A 76 -2.04 -20.04 -24.42
N VAL A 77 -3.06 -19.19 -24.30
CA VAL A 77 -2.99 -17.73 -24.12
C VAL A 77 -2.22 -17.34 -22.83
N TYR A 78 -1.82 -18.33 -22.02
CA TYR A 78 -1.00 -18.16 -20.82
C TYR A 78 0.48 -18.53 -21.00
N HIS A 79 1.02 -18.47 -22.22
CA HIS A 79 2.47 -18.57 -22.39
C HIS A 79 3.15 -17.40 -21.66
N GLN A 80 3.76 -17.74 -20.52
CA GLN A 80 4.67 -16.95 -19.68
C GLN A 80 5.10 -15.64 -20.34
N ALA A 81 4.39 -14.56 -20.03
CA ALA A 81 5.04 -13.27 -19.98
C ALA A 81 6.11 -13.43 -18.92
N ASP A 82 7.36 -13.51 -19.36
CA ASP A 82 8.56 -13.48 -18.55
C ASP A 82 8.67 -12.05 -17.98
N VAL A 83 7.71 -11.68 -17.13
CA VAL A 83 7.67 -10.41 -16.39
C VAL A 83 8.78 -10.52 -15.36
N ARG A 84 10.00 -10.27 -15.81
CA ARG A 84 11.18 -10.23 -14.95
C ARG A 84 10.89 -9.26 -13.82
N LEU A 85 10.83 -9.83 -12.61
CA LEU A 85 10.43 -9.22 -11.37
C LEU A 85 11.08 -7.84 -11.18
N PHE A 86 10.29 -6.82 -11.47
CA PHE A 86 10.53 -5.45 -11.07
C PHE A 86 10.62 -5.40 -9.53
N ARG A 87 11.67 -4.79 -8.98
CA ARG A 87 11.76 -4.62 -7.51
C ARG A 87 10.60 -3.74 -7.03
N PRO A 88 9.94 -4.05 -5.89
CA PRO A 88 8.93 -3.17 -5.31
C PRO A 88 9.49 -1.77 -5.09
N GLY A 89 8.67 -0.74 -5.29
CA GLY A 89 9.10 0.65 -5.17
C GLY A 89 7.97 1.66 -5.37
N ILE A 90 8.25 2.92 -5.03
CA ILE A 90 7.34 4.07 -5.17
C ILE A 90 7.52 4.66 -6.57
N ALA A 91 6.48 4.64 -7.40
CA ALA A 91 6.51 5.27 -8.72
C ALA A 91 6.59 6.80 -8.60
N ALA A 92 7.28 7.44 -9.54
CA ALA A 92 7.34 8.89 -9.65
C ALA A 92 6.07 9.42 -10.32
N GLY A 93 5.47 10.47 -9.77
CA GLY A 93 4.40 11.20 -10.42
C GLY A 93 4.88 11.92 -11.69
N ALA A 94 3.97 12.36 -12.54
CA ALA A 94 4.22 13.06 -13.80
C ALA A 94 5.15 14.26 -13.63
N GLU A 95 5.04 15.04 -12.55
CA GLU A 95 5.95 16.17 -12.30
C GLU A 95 7.38 15.67 -12.01
N SER A 96 7.51 14.66 -11.15
CA SER A 96 8.79 14.03 -10.83
C SER A 96 9.40 13.37 -12.05
N LEU A 97 8.60 12.62 -12.82
CA LEU A 97 8.99 12.01 -14.08
C LEU A 97 9.51 13.06 -15.06
N ALA A 98 8.77 14.13 -15.31
CA ALA A 98 9.19 15.22 -16.21
C ALA A 98 10.48 15.91 -15.75
N ARG A 99 10.66 16.10 -14.42
CA ARG A 99 11.91 16.63 -13.85
C ARG A 99 13.10 15.70 -14.13
N PHE A 100 12.92 14.40 -13.92
CA PHE A 100 13.96 13.40 -14.18
C PHE A 100 14.23 13.22 -15.67
N GLU A 101 13.22 13.20 -16.52
CA GLU A 101 13.37 13.19 -17.98
C GLU A 101 14.25 14.35 -18.45
N LYS A 102 13.99 15.55 -17.94
CA LYS A 102 14.82 16.72 -18.23
C LYS A 102 16.23 16.59 -17.66
N ALA A 103 16.39 16.01 -16.47
CA ALA A 103 17.69 15.76 -15.85
C ALA A 103 18.53 14.72 -16.62
N PHE A 104 17.91 13.66 -17.15
CA PHE A 104 18.55 12.66 -18.00
C PHE A 104 18.78 13.15 -19.43
N GLY A 105 18.08 14.20 -19.88
CA GLY A 105 18.06 14.61 -21.28
C GLY A 105 17.24 13.66 -22.16
N LEU A 106 16.21 13.04 -21.58
CA LEU A 106 15.32 12.02 -22.15
C LEU A 106 13.85 12.48 -22.07
N VAL A 107 13.57 13.70 -22.53
CA VAL A 107 12.22 14.33 -22.48
C VAL A 107 11.20 13.52 -23.28
N GLY A 108 10.13 13.06 -22.61
CA GLY A 108 9.09 12.19 -23.17
C GLY A 108 9.56 10.76 -23.47
N LYS A 109 10.71 10.33 -22.94
CA LYS A 109 11.33 9.04 -23.23
C LYS A 109 11.44 8.13 -22.01
N ILE A 110 11.17 8.62 -20.79
CA ILE A 110 11.15 7.74 -19.61
C ILE A 110 9.71 7.24 -19.43
N ARG A 111 9.52 5.93 -19.62
CA ARG A 111 8.21 5.28 -19.48
C ARG A 111 7.85 5.01 -18.04
N SER A 112 8.83 4.73 -17.20
CA SER A 112 8.62 4.55 -15.76
C SER A 112 9.84 4.98 -14.98
N LEU A 113 9.60 5.49 -13.78
CA LEU A 113 10.61 5.91 -12.83
C LEU A 113 10.10 5.56 -11.44
N LYS A 114 10.91 4.90 -10.62
CA LYS A 114 10.52 4.50 -9.27
C LYS A 114 11.68 4.42 -8.30
N ARG A 115 11.40 4.67 -7.03
CA ARG A 115 12.32 4.42 -5.91
C ARG A 115 12.08 3.03 -5.37
N THR A 116 13.06 2.13 -5.52
CA THR A 116 12.99 0.77 -4.98
C THR A 116 13.30 0.73 -3.48
N GLU A 117 12.86 -0.32 -2.78
CA GLU A 117 13.09 -0.54 -1.34
C GLU A 117 14.57 -0.56 -0.93
N GLY A 118 15.48 -0.91 -1.84
CA GLY A 118 16.92 -0.88 -1.59
C GLY A 118 17.54 0.52 -1.65
N ASN A 119 16.73 1.59 -1.64
CA ASN A 119 17.15 2.95 -1.96
C ASN A 119 17.90 3.01 -3.31
N ASN A 120 17.38 2.31 -4.31
CA ASN A 120 17.81 2.48 -5.70
C ASN A 120 16.75 3.28 -6.46
N LEU A 121 17.18 4.05 -7.46
CA LEU A 121 16.27 4.64 -8.44
C LEU A 121 16.22 3.68 -9.64
N GLU A 122 15.07 3.15 -9.99
CA GLU A 122 14.88 2.30 -11.16
C GLU A 122 14.06 3.05 -12.21
N PHE A 123 14.45 2.97 -13.48
CA PHE A 123 13.72 3.62 -14.57
C PHE A 123 13.75 2.76 -15.84
N VAL A 124 12.71 2.92 -16.65
CA VAL A 124 12.58 2.33 -17.99
C VAL A 124 12.49 3.46 -18.98
N ALA A 125 13.29 3.40 -20.05
CA ALA A 125 13.29 4.42 -21.09
C ALA A 125 13.12 3.77 -22.46
N GLU A 126 12.32 4.39 -23.30
CA GLU A 126 12.07 3.96 -24.67
C GLU A 126 12.50 5.08 -25.62
N ILE A 127 13.34 4.75 -26.60
CA ILE A 127 13.75 5.67 -27.65
C ILE A 127 13.23 5.13 -28.98
N ASP A 128 12.41 5.93 -29.66
CA ASP A 128 11.83 5.61 -30.96
C ASP A 128 12.92 5.17 -31.94
N ASP A 129 12.66 4.09 -32.69
CA ASP A 129 13.52 3.50 -33.71
C ASP A 129 14.89 2.94 -33.25
N GLU A 130 15.22 3.10 -31.97
CA GLU A 130 16.57 2.89 -31.43
C GLU A 130 16.63 1.88 -30.26
N GLY A 131 15.46 1.39 -29.82
CA GLY A 131 15.30 0.32 -28.84
C GLY A 131 14.88 0.79 -27.44
N THR A 132 14.47 -0.16 -26.62
CA THR A 132 14.00 0.08 -25.25
C THR A 132 15.08 -0.29 -24.25
N LEU A 133 15.49 0.64 -23.38
CA LEU A 133 16.20 0.27 -22.16
C LEU A 133 15.19 -0.39 -21.23
N GLN A 134 15.26 -1.73 -21.18
CA GLN A 134 14.39 -2.53 -20.34
C GLN A 134 14.53 -2.17 -18.86
N ARG A 135 15.73 -1.74 -18.43
CA ARG A 135 15.98 -1.37 -17.04
C ARG A 135 17.25 -0.54 -16.86
N GLY A 136 17.13 0.64 -16.25
CA GLY A 136 18.23 1.43 -15.70
C GLY A 136 18.09 1.55 -14.18
N VAL A 137 19.21 1.53 -13.45
CA VAL A 137 19.22 1.59 -11.98
C VAL A 137 20.33 2.52 -11.48
N LEU A 138 19.99 3.51 -10.65
CA LEU A 138 20.96 4.21 -9.78
C LEU A 138 21.12 3.41 -8.48
N THR A 139 22.34 3.00 -8.19
CA THR A 139 22.69 2.14 -7.04
C THR A 139 23.49 2.90 -5.99
N PRO A 140 23.38 2.56 -4.70
CA PRO A 140 24.23 3.10 -3.65
C PRO A 140 25.74 2.97 -3.99
N PRO A 141 26.59 3.87 -3.46
CA PRO A 141 28.02 3.80 -3.69
C PRO A 141 28.58 2.49 -3.11
N GLY A 142 29.45 1.82 -3.86
CA GLY A 142 30.04 0.54 -3.48
C GLY A 142 29.28 -0.71 -3.95
N GLU A 143 28.06 -0.57 -4.48
CA GLU A 143 27.37 -1.68 -5.16
C GLU A 143 27.98 -1.96 -6.55
N ARG A 144 27.66 -3.13 -7.14
CA ARG A 144 28.13 -3.44 -8.49
C ARG A 144 27.38 -2.58 -9.51
N ALA A 145 28.13 -1.78 -10.26
CA ALA A 145 27.59 -0.87 -11.28
C ALA A 145 28.39 -0.95 -12.59
N TRP A 146 27.74 -0.65 -13.72
CA TRP A 146 28.39 -0.47 -15.02
C TRP A 146 29.34 0.73 -14.98
N LYS A 147 28.90 1.83 -14.38
CA LYS A 147 29.73 3.02 -14.14
C LYS A 147 29.58 3.46 -12.70
N GLN A 148 30.71 3.57 -12.00
CA GLN A 148 30.74 4.08 -10.64
C GLN A 148 31.03 5.57 -10.58
N GLY A 149 30.28 6.24 -9.71
CA GLY A 149 30.47 7.61 -9.29
C GLY A 149 31.02 7.72 -7.86
N LYS A 150 31.12 8.95 -7.35
CA LYS A 150 31.42 9.26 -5.94
C LYS A 150 30.21 9.02 -5.04
N SER A 151 29.00 9.39 -5.48
CA SER A 151 27.79 9.34 -4.64
C SER A 151 26.80 8.24 -5.00
N PHE A 152 26.85 7.70 -6.23
CA PHE A 152 26.05 6.56 -6.68
C PHE A 152 26.68 5.87 -7.90
N GLY A 153 26.24 4.65 -8.20
CA GLY A 153 26.60 3.92 -9.41
C GLY A 153 25.44 3.79 -10.40
N LEU A 154 25.74 3.63 -11.68
CA LEU A 154 24.79 3.34 -12.74
C LEU A 154 24.86 1.88 -13.17
N SER A 155 23.72 1.20 -13.16
CA SER A 155 23.53 -0.16 -13.67
C SER A 155 22.44 -0.18 -14.73
N TYR A 156 22.51 -1.16 -15.65
CA TYR A 156 21.46 -1.39 -16.63
C TYR A 156 21.25 -2.89 -16.88
N GLY A 157 20.07 -3.24 -17.37
CA GLY A 157 19.73 -4.58 -17.85
C GLY A 157 19.30 -4.53 -19.32
N GLY A 158 19.78 -5.49 -20.11
CA GLY A 158 19.54 -5.55 -21.56
C GLY A 158 20.67 -4.94 -22.39
N GLU A 159 20.42 -4.71 -23.67
CA GLU A 159 21.35 -4.00 -24.56
C GLU A 159 21.28 -2.49 -24.29
N LEU A 160 22.44 -1.85 -24.15
CA LEU A 160 22.51 -0.42 -23.87
C LEU A 160 22.67 0.36 -25.18
N ASN A 161 21.58 1.00 -25.60
CA ASN A 161 21.61 1.91 -26.74
C ASN A 161 22.61 3.08 -26.51
N PRO A 162 23.39 3.51 -27.52
CA PRO A 162 24.34 4.61 -27.42
C PRO A 162 23.79 5.95 -26.93
N VAL A 163 22.58 6.34 -27.34
CA VAL A 163 21.90 7.55 -26.88
C VAL A 163 21.59 7.45 -25.39
N ILE A 164 21.07 6.30 -24.94
CA ILE A 164 20.80 6.03 -23.53
C ILE A 164 22.10 6.05 -22.72
N ALA A 165 23.15 5.36 -23.18
CA ALA A 165 24.45 5.37 -22.53
C ALA A 165 24.97 6.80 -22.31
N ARG A 166 24.87 7.65 -23.33
CA ARG A 166 25.28 9.06 -23.26
C ARG A 166 24.43 9.87 -22.29
N ALA A 167 23.11 9.67 -22.27
CA ALA A 167 22.21 10.28 -21.31
C ALA A 167 22.57 9.91 -19.86
N LEU A 168 22.82 8.62 -19.60
CA LEU A 168 23.21 8.14 -18.27
C LEU A 168 24.55 8.71 -17.83
N LEU A 169 25.56 8.73 -18.71
CA LEU A 169 26.87 9.29 -18.36
C LEU A 169 26.81 10.79 -18.10
N ARG A 170 25.98 11.53 -18.84
CA ARG A 170 25.73 12.96 -18.56
C ARG A 170 25.04 13.17 -17.23
N PHE A 171 24.02 12.36 -16.92
CA PHE A 171 23.36 12.39 -15.62
C PHE A 171 24.35 12.13 -14.49
N LEU A 172 25.17 11.06 -14.60
CA LEU A 172 26.18 10.75 -13.59
C LEU A 172 27.17 11.90 -13.43
N ALA A 173 27.76 12.41 -14.51
CA ALA A 173 28.73 13.49 -14.41
C ALA A 173 28.16 14.78 -13.82
N ARG A 174 26.89 15.06 -14.07
CA ARG A 174 26.19 16.21 -13.49
C ARG A 174 25.93 16.05 -11.99
N TYR A 175 25.53 14.86 -11.55
CA TYR A 175 25.03 14.62 -10.19
C TYR A 175 25.98 13.82 -9.28
N ASP A 176 27.20 13.48 -9.73
CA ASP A 176 28.16 12.62 -9.02
C ASP A 176 28.53 13.06 -7.59
N GLY A 177 28.28 14.33 -7.24
CA GLY A 177 28.52 14.89 -5.90
C GLY A 177 27.29 14.97 -5.00
N VAL A 178 26.10 14.64 -5.54
CA VAL A 178 24.83 14.72 -4.82
C VAL A 178 24.54 13.37 -4.17
N PRO A 179 24.28 13.30 -2.85
CA PRO A 179 23.93 12.03 -2.20
C PRO A 179 22.72 11.38 -2.87
N LEU A 180 22.78 10.06 -3.10
CA LEU A 180 21.68 9.32 -3.72
C LEU A 180 20.36 9.53 -2.97
N ALA A 181 20.39 9.62 -1.64
CA ALA A 181 19.21 9.91 -0.82
C ALA A 181 18.52 11.24 -1.19
N THR A 182 19.29 12.27 -1.53
CA THR A 182 18.77 13.57 -1.99
C THR A 182 18.12 13.45 -3.36
N ILE A 183 18.72 12.68 -4.28
CA ILE A 183 18.12 12.39 -5.60
C ILE A 183 16.80 11.63 -5.42
N LEU A 184 16.79 10.61 -4.56
CA LEU A 184 15.60 9.80 -4.30
C LEU A 184 14.47 10.58 -3.61
N ALA A 185 14.80 11.58 -2.80
CA ALA A 185 13.81 12.46 -2.17
C ALA A 185 13.05 13.31 -3.19
N GLN A 186 13.55 13.45 -4.42
CA GLN A 186 12.86 14.15 -5.50
C GLN A 186 11.82 13.28 -6.21
N ILE A 187 11.75 11.98 -5.91
CA ILE A 187 10.61 11.17 -6.34
C ILE A 187 9.44 11.49 -5.43
N ILE A 188 8.57 12.35 -5.94
CA ILE A 188 7.26 12.62 -5.38
C ILE A 188 6.25 11.88 -6.26
N PRO A 189 5.52 10.88 -5.76
CA PRO A 189 4.39 10.28 -6.46
C PRO A 189 3.31 11.35 -6.76
N ASP A 190 2.53 11.17 -7.84
CA ASP A 190 1.39 12.06 -8.10
C ASP A 190 0.33 11.86 -7.03
N VAL A 191 -0.45 12.89 -6.72
CA VAL A 191 -1.52 12.84 -5.69
C VAL A 191 -2.55 11.74 -6.00
N GLU A 192 -2.71 11.39 -7.28
CA GLU A 192 -3.62 10.35 -7.74
C GLU A 192 -2.96 8.95 -7.72
N ASP A 193 -1.66 8.85 -8.04
CA ASP A 193 -0.88 7.59 -8.02
C ASP A 193 -0.23 7.28 -6.66
N GLU A 194 -0.36 8.17 -5.68
CA GLU A 194 0.26 8.11 -4.34
C GLU A 194 -0.09 6.85 -3.55
N HIS A 195 -1.15 6.18 -3.96
CA HIS A 195 -1.78 5.10 -3.23
C HIS A 195 -1.51 3.70 -3.80
N MET A 196 -0.85 3.62 -4.95
CA MET A 196 -0.08 2.44 -5.38
C MET A 196 1.17 2.34 -4.49
N LEU A 197 0.98 2.31 -3.18
CA LEU A 197 2.05 2.07 -2.24
C LEU A 197 2.61 0.69 -2.55
N VAL A 198 3.93 0.59 -2.48
CA VAL A 198 4.86 -0.52 -2.19
C VAL A 198 4.30 -1.93 -1.92
N ASN A 199 3.05 -2.06 -1.45
CA ASN A 199 2.31 -3.28 -1.19
C ASN A 199 1.54 -3.87 -2.38
N ASP A 200 1.38 -3.14 -3.50
CA ASP A 200 0.88 -3.75 -4.76
C ASP A 200 1.97 -4.63 -5.38
N TYR A 201 2.19 -5.75 -4.69
CA TYR A 201 2.92 -6.84 -5.27
C TYR A 201 2.02 -7.42 -6.37
N PRO A 202 2.49 -7.48 -7.64
CA PRO A 202 1.81 -8.22 -8.72
C PRO A 202 1.71 -9.74 -8.45
N GLU A 203 2.02 -10.16 -7.22
CA GLU A 203 2.01 -11.52 -6.72
C GLU A 203 1.15 -11.66 -5.44
N SER A 204 0.20 -10.75 -5.14
CA SER A 204 -0.76 -11.02 -4.05
C SER A 204 -1.42 -12.37 -4.33
N VAL A 205 -1.63 -13.18 -3.28
CA VAL A 205 -2.20 -14.52 -3.46
C VAL A 205 -3.56 -14.45 -4.14
N PHE A 206 -4.24 -13.30 -4.01
CA PHE A 206 -5.47 -12.95 -4.69
C PHE A 206 -5.27 -12.70 -6.19
N TYR A 207 -4.43 -11.73 -6.57
CA TYR A 207 -4.29 -11.32 -7.98
C TYR A 207 -3.67 -12.39 -8.89
N ALA A 208 -2.80 -13.24 -8.35
CA ALA A 208 -1.97 -14.12 -9.15
C ALA A 208 -2.34 -15.61 -9.05
N PHE A 209 -3.49 -15.96 -8.45
CA PHE A 209 -3.98 -17.34 -8.25
C PHE A 209 -2.85 -18.36 -8.10
N ALA A 210 -2.23 -18.40 -6.91
CA ALA A 210 -1.01 -19.17 -6.62
C ALA A 210 0.26 -18.64 -7.32
N PRO A 211 0.70 -17.42 -6.99
CA PRO A 211 1.95 -16.87 -7.51
C PRO A 211 3.15 -17.78 -7.17
N SER A 212 4.22 -17.66 -7.95
CA SER A 212 5.46 -18.43 -7.74
C SER A 212 6.06 -18.25 -6.32
N SER A 213 5.74 -17.11 -5.69
CA SER A 213 6.09 -16.69 -4.34
C SER A 213 5.01 -16.98 -3.29
N GLY A 214 3.82 -17.42 -3.68
CA GLY A 214 2.67 -17.59 -2.78
C GLY A 214 2.95 -18.53 -1.60
N TRP A 215 3.85 -19.50 -1.75
CA TRP A 215 4.28 -20.39 -0.67
C TRP A 215 5.02 -19.69 0.49
N ARG A 216 5.61 -18.51 0.26
CA ARG A 216 6.36 -17.73 1.26
C ARG A 216 5.64 -16.46 1.73
N ARG A 217 4.44 -16.18 1.23
CA ARG A 217 3.68 -14.95 1.52
C ARG A 217 2.65 -15.15 2.63
N PHE A 218 2.83 -14.48 3.75
CA PHE A 218 1.95 -14.54 4.93
C PHE A 218 1.31 -13.19 5.26
N PHE A 219 1.71 -12.15 4.52
CA PHE A 219 1.24 -10.78 4.62
C PHE A 219 0.54 -10.43 3.31
N GLU A 220 -0.64 -9.86 3.41
CA GLU A 220 -1.57 -9.41 2.38
C GLU A 220 -2.07 -8.00 2.73
N GLY A 221 -1.12 -7.10 3.02
CA GLY A 221 -1.42 -5.76 3.56
C GLY A 221 -2.33 -4.92 2.66
N THR A 222 -2.30 -5.13 1.34
CA THR A 222 -3.24 -4.50 0.39
C THR A 222 -4.67 -5.00 0.59
N GLU A 223 -4.87 -6.31 0.79
CA GLU A 223 -6.21 -6.88 0.98
C GLU A 223 -6.78 -6.53 2.36
N LEU A 224 -5.93 -6.53 3.40
CA LEU A 224 -6.32 -6.03 4.71
C LEU A 224 -6.80 -4.58 4.66
N TYR A 225 -6.16 -3.75 3.84
CA TYR A 225 -6.61 -2.37 3.64
C TYR A 225 -8.01 -2.33 3.03
N ARG A 226 -8.20 -3.01 1.89
CA ARG A 226 -9.45 -2.97 1.11
C ARG A 226 -10.67 -3.34 1.94
N GLY A 227 -10.52 -4.28 2.87
CA GLY A 227 -11.62 -4.75 3.72
C GLY A 227 -11.78 -4.02 5.07
N ALA A 228 -10.72 -3.41 5.62
CA ALA A 228 -10.75 -2.92 7.01
C ALA A 228 -10.61 -1.40 7.18
N CYS A 229 -10.37 -0.64 6.10
CA CYS A 229 -10.04 0.77 6.19
C CYS A 229 -10.70 1.55 5.05
N GLY A 230 -11.69 2.39 5.38
CA GLY A 230 -12.26 3.33 4.41
C GLY A 230 -13.77 3.47 4.52
N GLN A 231 -14.29 4.01 5.62
CA GLN A 231 -15.73 4.28 5.72
C GLN A 231 -16.04 5.74 5.37
N HIS A 232 -16.99 5.94 4.46
CA HIS A 232 -17.68 7.22 4.37
C HIS A 232 -18.73 7.31 5.48
N LEU A 233 -18.58 8.33 6.33
CA LEU A 233 -19.46 8.62 7.46
C LEU A 233 -20.41 9.76 7.10
N GLY A 234 -21.62 9.73 7.67
CA GLY A 234 -22.65 10.73 7.39
C GLY A 234 -23.60 10.30 6.28
N ASN A 235 -24.31 11.28 5.72
CA ASN A 235 -25.34 11.05 4.71
C ASN A 235 -24.73 10.89 3.30
N VAL A 236 -23.79 9.97 3.13
CA VAL A 236 -23.11 9.71 1.85
C VAL A 236 -23.71 8.47 1.18
N ALA A 237 -23.83 8.48 -0.15
CA ALA A 237 -24.11 7.27 -0.91
C ALA A 237 -22.83 6.77 -1.60
N ILE A 238 -22.57 5.46 -1.53
CA ILE A 238 -21.46 4.80 -2.21
C ILE A 238 -22.05 3.89 -3.28
N ILE A 239 -21.56 4.00 -4.52
CA ILE A 239 -21.87 3.10 -5.63
C ILE A 239 -20.63 2.24 -5.85
N ASP A 240 -20.70 0.98 -5.41
CA ASP A 240 -19.72 -0.05 -5.70
C ASP A 240 -19.95 -0.53 -7.15
N HIS A 241 -19.22 0.06 -8.09
CA HIS A 241 -19.31 -0.25 -9.52
C HIS A 241 -18.39 -1.42 -9.85
N THR A 242 -18.88 -2.64 -9.61
CA THR A 242 -18.10 -3.87 -9.75
C THR A 242 -19.01 -5.09 -9.92
N ASP A 243 -18.40 -6.27 -10.08
CA ASP A 243 -19.08 -7.56 -10.12
C ASP A 243 -19.23 -8.16 -8.71
N ILE A 244 -19.98 -9.26 -8.61
CA ILE A 244 -20.28 -9.86 -7.30
C ILE A 244 -19.05 -10.47 -6.63
N GLU A 245 -18.01 -10.80 -7.41
CA GLU A 245 -16.78 -11.41 -6.89
C GLU A 245 -16.11 -10.47 -5.88
N CYS A 246 -15.97 -9.19 -6.23
CA CYS A 246 -15.33 -8.19 -5.39
C CYS A 246 -16.02 -8.05 -4.03
N LEU A 247 -17.36 -8.21 -3.95
CA LEU A 247 -18.10 -8.14 -2.70
C LEU A 247 -17.77 -9.32 -1.76
N PHE A 248 -17.60 -10.53 -2.29
CA PHE A 248 -17.21 -11.71 -1.50
C PHE A 248 -15.74 -11.67 -1.06
N ASN A 249 -14.92 -10.92 -1.77
CA ASN A 249 -13.50 -10.77 -1.48
C ASN A 249 -13.23 -9.70 -0.41
N GLN A 250 -14.13 -8.72 -0.24
CA GLN A 250 -14.04 -7.77 0.85
C GLN A 250 -14.12 -8.51 2.19
N ALA A 251 -13.10 -8.33 3.03
CA ALA A 251 -13.16 -8.87 4.37
C ALA A 251 -14.29 -8.16 5.13
N PRO A 252 -15.31 -8.90 5.61
CA PRO A 252 -16.45 -8.32 6.27
C PRO A 252 -15.98 -7.68 7.57
N GLU A 253 -16.45 -6.47 7.84
CA GLU A 253 -16.20 -5.75 9.09
C GLU A 253 -16.80 -6.49 10.30
N ASP A 254 -17.87 -7.26 10.06
CA ASP A 254 -18.45 -8.13 11.07
C ASP A 254 -17.87 -9.55 11.00
N GLU A 255 -17.61 -10.13 12.17
CA GLU A 255 -17.04 -11.47 12.29
C GLU A 255 -18.01 -12.58 11.86
N ARG A 256 -19.16 -12.25 11.25
CA ARG A 256 -20.26 -13.18 10.98
C ARG A 256 -20.14 -13.85 9.61
N ILE A 257 -19.47 -13.20 8.66
CA ILE A 257 -19.28 -13.74 7.31
C ILE A 257 -17.85 -14.31 7.19
N PRO A 258 -17.67 -15.54 6.67
CA PRO A 258 -16.35 -16.06 6.37
C PRO A 258 -15.62 -15.17 5.36
N SER A 259 -14.31 -14.97 5.56
CA SER A 259 -13.45 -14.27 4.60
C SER A 259 -12.20 -15.07 4.32
N PHE A 260 -11.57 -14.80 3.18
CA PHE A 260 -10.23 -15.30 2.86
C PHE A 260 -9.14 -14.65 3.72
N PHE A 261 -9.40 -13.48 4.31
CA PHE A 261 -8.43 -12.71 5.07
C PHE A 261 -8.83 -12.53 6.54
N ASN A 262 -7.83 -12.49 7.42
CA ASN A 262 -8.01 -12.20 8.83
C ASN A 262 -7.86 -10.70 9.10
N SER A 263 -8.93 -9.93 8.88
CA SER A 263 -8.94 -8.48 9.14
C SER A 263 -8.75 -8.12 10.62
N PRO A 264 -8.14 -6.94 10.92
CA PRO A 264 -8.16 -6.36 12.25
C PRO A 264 -9.59 -6.26 12.78
N ARG A 265 -9.77 -6.38 14.10
CA ARG A 265 -11.09 -6.11 14.71
C ARG A 265 -11.34 -4.62 14.64
N VAL A 266 -12.37 -4.24 13.92
CA VAL A 266 -12.88 -2.87 13.84
C VAL A 266 -14.02 -2.72 14.86
N GLU A 267 -14.00 -1.65 15.65
CA GLU A 267 -15.16 -1.25 16.44
C GLU A 267 -16.26 -0.84 15.48
N SER A 268 -17.36 -1.59 15.48
CA SER A 268 -18.54 -1.15 14.75
C SER A 268 -18.94 0.25 15.23
N THR A 269 -19.11 1.13 14.25
CA THR A 269 -19.70 2.46 14.44
C THR A 269 -21.20 2.37 14.69
N ASP A 270 -21.82 1.20 14.52
CA ASP A 270 -23.21 1.00 14.90
C ASP A 270 -23.35 1.26 16.41
N PRO A 271 -24.40 1.98 16.85
CA PRO A 271 -24.78 1.99 18.25
C PRO A 271 -25.20 0.57 18.64
N VAL A 272 -24.22 -0.21 19.09
CA VAL A 272 -24.43 -1.48 19.78
C VAL A 272 -25.33 -1.16 20.98
N ASP A 273 -26.56 -1.63 20.93
CA ASP A 273 -27.56 -1.54 22.01
C ASP A 273 -28.25 -0.18 22.23
N GLY A 274 -28.63 0.52 21.17
CA GLY A 274 -29.83 1.39 21.25
C GLY A 274 -31.07 0.50 21.43
N PRO A 275 -31.98 0.75 22.39
CA PRO A 275 -33.19 -0.05 22.53
C PRO A 275 -33.96 -0.03 21.20
N VAL A 276 -34.51 -1.18 20.80
CA VAL A 276 -35.49 -1.33 19.71
C VAL A 276 -36.83 -0.71 20.13
N ASP A 277 -36.79 0.43 20.81
CA ASP A 277 -37.95 1.25 21.07
C ASP A 277 -37.96 2.33 19.99
N GLY A 278 -39.08 2.45 19.27
CA GLY A 278 -39.21 3.14 17.98
C GLY A 278 -38.93 4.65 17.98
N SER A 279 -38.28 5.21 19.00
CA SER A 279 -37.65 6.51 18.95
C SER A 279 -36.37 6.42 18.12
N ARG A 280 -36.46 6.73 16.83
CA ARG A 280 -35.32 7.08 15.97
C ARG A 280 -34.57 8.26 16.62
N GLY A 281 -33.67 7.98 17.55
CA GLY A 281 -32.63 8.94 17.91
C GLY A 281 -31.78 9.22 16.68
N GLU A 282 -31.40 10.48 16.50
CA GLU A 282 -30.48 10.96 15.46
C GLU A 282 -29.07 10.36 15.67
N GLY A 283 -28.95 9.05 15.51
CA GLY A 283 -27.65 8.40 15.37
C GLY A 283 -27.02 8.81 14.03
N PRO A 284 -25.69 8.68 13.90
CA PRO A 284 -25.01 8.94 12.63
C PRO A 284 -25.66 8.09 11.54
N ARG A 285 -26.14 8.75 10.47
CA ARG A 285 -26.73 8.07 9.33
C ARG A 285 -25.64 7.20 8.69
N ARG A 286 -25.97 5.94 8.42
CA ARG A 286 -25.08 5.01 7.73
C ARG A 286 -25.04 5.41 6.25
N ALA A 287 -23.85 5.35 5.65
CA ALA A 287 -23.72 5.53 4.22
C ALA A 287 -24.59 4.51 3.48
N GLN A 288 -25.36 4.97 2.51
CA GLN A 288 -26.17 4.11 1.65
C GLN A 288 -25.21 3.44 0.66
N ARG A 289 -25.27 2.12 0.51
CA ARG A 289 -24.44 1.40 -0.48
C ARG A 289 -25.33 0.85 -1.58
N LEU A 290 -24.96 1.16 -2.82
CA LEU A 290 -25.51 0.58 -4.04
C LEU A 290 -24.42 -0.24 -4.70
N PHE A 291 -24.81 -1.32 -5.34
CA PHE A 291 -23.92 -2.25 -6.00
C PHE A 291 -24.44 -2.49 -7.41
N THR A 292 -23.58 -2.33 -8.42
CA THR A 292 -24.03 -2.40 -9.82
C THR A 292 -24.15 -3.83 -10.35
N ASP A 293 -23.50 -4.81 -9.71
CA ASP A 293 -23.51 -6.23 -10.12
C ASP A 293 -23.26 -6.45 -11.61
N ILE A 294 -22.08 -6.02 -12.07
CA ILE A 294 -21.71 -6.09 -13.49
C ILE A 294 -21.74 -7.55 -13.96
N SER A 295 -22.55 -7.81 -14.99
CA SER A 295 -22.69 -9.12 -15.60
C SER A 295 -21.97 -9.20 -16.95
N ASP A 296 -21.85 -10.41 -17.52
CA ASP A 296 -21.20 -10.63 -18.82
C ASP A 296 -21.71 -9.71 -19.94
N ILE A 297 -23.02 -9.40 -19.94
CA ILE A 297 -23.59 -8.53 -20.98
C ILE A 297 -23.15 -7.08 -20.82
N ASP A 298 -22.92 -6.63 -19.59
CA ASP A 298 -22.45 -5.28 -19.27
C ASP A 298 -20.97 -5.14 -19.60
N VAL A 299 -20.17 -6.19 -19.36
CA VAL A 299 -18.77 -6.26 -19.80
C VAL A 299 -18.64 -6.06 -21.31
N ILE A 300 -19.56 -6.63 -22.09
CA ILE A 300 -19.53 -6.53 -23.56
C ILE A 300 -20.04 -5.17 -24.04
N LYS A 301 -21.06 -4.60 -23.39
CA LYS A 301 -21.77 -3.42 -23.87
C LYS A 301 -21.33 -2.10 -23.23
N GLY A 302 -20.52 -2.16 -22.17
CA GLY A 302 -20.25 -1.05 -21.26
C GLY A 302 -21.22 -1.08 -20.08
N ALA A 303 -20.69 -0.91 -18.87
CA ALA A 303 -21.47 -0.95 -17.63
C ALA A 303 -21.75 0.45 -17.04
N ASP A 304 -21.31 1.52 -17.70
CA ASP A 304 -21.55 2.93 -17.32
C ASP A 304 -23.04 3.26 -17.20
N VAL A 305 -23.89 2.62 -18.00
CA VAL A 305 -25.36 2.73 -17.90
C VAL A 305 -25.91 2.33 -16.53
N LEU A 306 -25.28 1.37 -15.84
CA LEU A 306 -25.68 0.94 -14.51
C LEU A 306 -25.37 2.01 -13.46
N VAL A 307 -24.27 2.74 -13.64
CA VAL A 307 -23.91 3.90 -12.81
C VAL A 307 -24.92 5.03 -13.01
N ASP A 308 -25.28 5.34 -14.26
CA ASP A 308 -26.30 6.35 -14.56
C ASP A 308 -27.64 6.00 -13.89
N GLN A 309 -28.07 4.73 -13.97
CA GLN A 309 -29.29 4.25 -13.31
C GLN A 309 -29.21 4.37 -11.78
N ALA A 310 -28.08 4.01 -11.18
CA ALA A 310 -27.87 4.12 -9.74
C ALA A 310 -27.92 5.58 -9.27
N LEU A 311 -27.32 6.50 -10.02
CA LEU A 311 -27.36 7.94 -9.74
C LEU A 311 -28.78 8.52 -9.87
N GLU A 312 -29.54 8.09 -10.89
CA GLU A 312 -30.94 8.49 -11.05
C GLU A 312 -31.81 7.98 -9.90
N LEU A 313 -31.62 6.73 -9.45
CA LEU A 313 -32.30 6.18 -8.29
C LEU A 313 -32.04 7.03 -7.03
N LEU A 314 -30.78 7.39 -6.76
CA LEU A 314 -30.41 8.24 -5.62
C LEU A 314 -31.07 9.62 -5.68
N ALA A 315 -31.23 10.17 -6.88
CA ALA A 315 -31.92 11.44 -7.09
C ALA A 315 -33.40 11.37 -6.71
N GLU A 316 -34.03 10.21 -6.80
CA GLU A 316 -35.47 10.04 -6.52
C GLU A 316 -35.76 9.69 -5.06
N LEU A 317 -34.73 9.40 -4.25
CA LEU A 317 -34.92 9.08 -2.85
C LEU A 317 -35.50 10.27 -2.06
N PRO A 318 -36.50 10.04 -1.16
CA PRO A 318 -37.03 11.08 -0.29
C PRO A 318 -35.98 11.66 0.68
N ASP A 319 -35.00 10.85 1.05
CA ASP A 319 -33.89 11.19 1.94
C ASP A 319 -32.60 11.12 1.12
N ARG A 320 -32.37 12.17 0.32
CA ARG A 320 -31.23 12.24 -0.61
C ARG A 320 -29.91 12.30 0.17
N PRO A 321 -28.84 11.68 -0.34
CA PRO A 321 -27.51 11.85 0.23
C PRO A 321 -27.01 13.30 0.04
N ASP A 322 -26.05 13.71 0.87
CA ASP A 322 -25.35 15.00 0.77
C ASP A 322 -24.24 14.93 -0.29
N SER A 323 -23.65 13.75 -0.50
CA SER A 323 -22.69 13.46 -1.57
C SER A 323 -22.75 12.00 -2.04
N VAL A 324 -22.22 11.75 -3.24
CA VAL A 324 -22.12 10.41 -3.82
C VAL A 324 -20.66 10.09 -4.15
N VAL A 325 -20.23 8.87 -3.81
CA VAL A 325 -18.92 8.32 -4.19
C VAL A 325 -19.15 7.13 -5.11
N ILE A 326 -18.54 7.13 -6.29
CA ILE A 326 -18.55 6.00 -7.22
C ILE A 326 -17.18 5.34 -7.11
N GLN A 327 -17.15 4.08 -6.69
CA GLN A 327 -15.94 3.28 -6.59
C GLN A 327 -15.95 2.22 -7.70
N ALA A 328 -15.04 2.34 -8.68
CA ALA A 328 -14.89 1.33 -9.71
C ALA A 328 -14.00 0.16 -9.26
N GLY A 329 -14.40 -1.05 -9.62
CA GLY A 329 -13.56 -2.24 -9.55
C GLY A 329 -12.62 -2.40 -10.75
N CYS A 330 -11.95 -3.56 -10.87
CA CYS A 330 -11.01 -3.85 -11.96
C CYS A 330 -11.73 -3.94 -13.30
N LEU A 331 -12.93 -4.50 -13.30
CA LEU A 331 -13.67 -4.79 -14.49
C LEU A 331 -14.05 -3.51 -15.27
N PRO A 332 -14.66 -2.47 -14.64
CA PRO A 332 -14.91 -1.18 -15.32
C PRO A 332 -13.69 -0.52 -15.93
N GLU A 333 -12.53 -0.60 -15.28
CA GLU A 333 -11.30 0.01 -15.79
C GLU A 333 -10.80 -0.71 -17.05
N VAL A 334 -10.93 -2.04 -17.09
CA VAL A 334 -10.53 -2.85 -18.25
C VAL A 334 -11.53 -2.72 -19.40
N THR A 335 -12.83 -2.62 -19.10
CA THR A 335 -13.87 -2.42 -20.11
C THR A 335 -13.91 -0.98 -20.65
N GLY A 336 -13.27 -0.04 -19.94
CA GLY A 336 -13.18 1.36 -20.33
C GLY A 336 -14.44 2.16 -20.00
N ASP A 337 -15.13 1.81 -18.92
CA ASP A 337 -16.32 2.52 -18.46
C ASP A 337 -15.97 3.94 -18.00
N ASP A 338 -16.67 4.94 -18.55
CA ASP A 338 -16.42 6.37 -18.26
C ASP A 338 -17.28 6.88 -17.10
N ILE A 339 -16.93 6.44 -15.88
CA ILE A 339 -17.62 6.84 -14.65
C ILE A 339 -17.53 8.35 -14.38
N VAL A 340 -16.50 9.03 -14.90
CA VAL A 340 -16.34 10.49 -14.76
C VAL A 340 -17.36 11.21 -15.62
N ALA A 341 -17.58 10.76 -16.86
CA ALA A 341 -18.63 11.29 -17.70
C ALA A 341 -20.02 11.00 -17.11
N SER A 342 -20.26 9.82 -16.54
CA SER A 342 -21.50 9.50 -15.80
C SER A 342 -21.76 10.47 -14.64
N ALA A 343 -20.74 10.71 -13.80
CA ALA A 343 -20.80 11.68 -12.73
C ALA A 343 -21.11 13.10 -13.26
N ALA A 344 -20.42 13.54 -14.31
CA ALA A 344 -20.60 14.86 -14.90
C ALA A 344 -21.99 15.06 -15.54
N ARG A 345 -22.52 14.05 -16.25
CA ARG A 345 -23.86 14.08 -16.85
C ARG A 345 -24.95 14.24 -15.80
N THR A 346 -24.74 13.67 -14.62
CA THR A 346 -25.77 13.60 -13.57
C THR A 346 -25.60 14.69 -12.51
N HIS A 347 -24.42 15.31 -12.41
CA HIS A 347 -24.15 16.42 -11.50
C HIS A 347 -25.21 17.54 -11.57
N ASP A 348 -25.59 17.97 -12.77
CA ASP A 348 -26.59 19.04 -12.95
C ASP A 348 -28.01 18.61 -12.51
N LYS A 349 -28.34 17.32 -12.61
CA LYS A 349 -29.63 16.76 -12.19
C LYS A 349 -29.67 16.57 -10.66
N LEU A 350 -28.60 16.01 -10.10
CA LEU A 350 -28.48 15.64 -8.69
C LEU A 350 -28.27 16.85 -7.78
N ARG A 351 -27.56 17.89 -8.27
CA ARG A 351 -27.18 19.10 -7.52
C ARG A 351 -26.46 18.79 -6.20
N LEU A 352 -25.71 17.71 -6.18
CA LEU A 352 -24.82 17.32 -5.09
C LEU A 352 -23.45 16.91 -5.65
N PRO A 353 -22.39 16.91 -4.83
CA PRO A 353 -21.07 16.44 -5.23
C PRO A 353 -21.09 14.95 -5.58
N VAL A 354 -20.51 14.59 -6.73
CA VAL A 354 -20.31 13.19 -7.15
C VAL A 354 -18.81 12.98 -7.36
N PHE A 355 -18.21 12.09 -6.58
CA PHE A 355 -16.79 11.78 -6.61
C PHE A 355 -16.56 10.44 -7.30
N ALA A 356 -15.91 10.45 -8.45
CA ALA A 356 -15.58 9.23 -9.19
C ALA A 356 -14.16 8.76 -8.83
N VAL A 357 -14.03 7.51 -8.38
CA VAL A 357 -12.77 6.95 -7.91
C VAL A 357 -12.50 5.60 -8.58
N GLY A 358 -11.40 5.54 -9.35
CA GLY A 358 -10.90 4.30 -9.96
C GLY A 358 -10.35 3.30 -8.93
N GLN A 359 -10.16 2.06 -9.35
CA GLN A 359 -9.68 0.96 -8.50
C GLN A 359 -8.24 1.18 -8.03
N HIS A 360 -7.40 1.84 -8.83
CA HIS A 360 -6.00 2.10 -8.47
C HIS A 360 -5.83 3.22 -7.43
N ASN A 361 -6.91 3.94 -7.12
CA ASN A 361 -6.88 5.04 -6.17
C ASN A 361 -7.16 4.53 -4.74
N ASP A 362 -6.58 5.19 -3.73
CA ASP A 362 -7.15 5.13 -2.39
C ASP A 362 -8.50 5.84 -2.43
N VAL A 363 -9.57 5.06 -2.31
CA VAL A 363 -10.95 5.55 -2.41
C VAL A 363 -11.18 6.74 -1.49
N VAL A 364 -10.68 6.66 -0.26
CA VAL A 364 -10.83 7.74 0.73
C VAL A 364 -9.85 8.86 0.46
N GLY A 365 -8.59 8.57 0.16
CA GLY A 365 -7.58 9.58 -0.15
C GLY A 365 -7.99 10.48 -1.33
N LYS A 366 -8.45 9.89 -2.43
CA LYS A 366 -8.88 10.59 -3.64
C LYS A 366 -10.18 11.37 -3.41
N SER A 367 -11.22 10.72 -2.87
CA SER A 367 -12.49 11.40 -2.59
C SER A 367 -12.32 12.53 -1.57
N PHE A 368 -11.41 12.37 -0.59
CA PHE A 368 -11.05 13.44 0.34
C PHE A 368 -10.40 14.62 -0.37
N GLY A 369 -9.45 14.37 -1.28
CA GLY A 369 -8.83 15.42 -2.09
C GLY A 369 -9.85 16.19 -2.91
N ASP A 370 -10.78 15.48 -3.55
CA ASP A 370 -11.86 16.08 -4.34
C ASP A 370 -12.83 16.88 -3.46
N MET A 371 -13.20 16.34 -2.30
CA MET A 371 -14.06 17.01 -1.33
C MET A 371 -13.42 18.31 -0.81
N LEU A 372 -12.12 18.31 -0.52
CA LEU A 372 -11.39 19.53 -0.13
C LEU A 372 -11.37 20.60 -1.23
N ALA A 373 -11.43 20.20 -2.49
CA ALA A 373 -11.50 21.13 -3.62
C ALA A 373 -12.89 21.77 -3.74
N VAL A 374 -13.96 21.03 -3.43
CA VAL A 374 -15.35 21.51 -3.45
C VAL A 374 -15.69 22.33 -2.20
N HIS A 375 -15.20 21.90 -1.03
CA HIS A 375 -15.48 22.50 0.27
C HIS A 375 -14.19 23.08 0.88
N PRO A 376 -13.73 24.25 0.42
CA PRO A 376 -12.51 24.85 0.93
C PRO A 376 -12.67 25.23 2.41
N ILE A 377 -11.80 24.66 3.24
CA ILE A 377 -11.74 24.98 4.67
C ILE A 377 -11.25 26.43 4.86
N SER A 378 -12.00 27.25 5.61
CA SER A 378 -11.53 28.56 6.05
C SER A 378 -10.31 28.42 6.95
N LEU A 379 -9.23 29.17 6.68
CA LEU A 379 -8.05 29.21 7.53
C LEU A 379 -8.11 30.33 8.58
N ASP A 380 -9.04 31.29 8.43
CA ASP A 380 -9.32 32.32 9.42
C ASP A 380 -10.39 31.80 10.40
N ARG A 381 -9.93 31.23 11.51
CA ARG A 381 -10.76 30.47 12.45
C ARG A 381 -10.17 30.48 13.86
N GLU A 382 -11.06 30.34 14.85
CA GLU A 382 -10.67 30.16 16.25
C GLU A 382 -10.38 28.68 16.52
N LEU A 383 -9.18 28.39 17.02
CA LEU A 383 -8.78 27.04 17.42
C LEU A 383 -9.29 26.75 18.84
N ASP A 384 -9.84 25.56 19.08
CA ASP A 384 -10.14 25.10 20.43
C ASP A 384 -8.82 24.68 21.11
N PRO A 385 -8.40 25.35 22.21
CA PRO A 385 -7.13 25.07 22.87
C PRO A 385 -7.05 23.65 23.47
N LEU A 386 -8.20 22.99 23.68
CA LEU A 386 -8.31 21.60 24.14
C LEU A 386 -8.70 20.65 23.01
N GLY A 387 -8.88 21.17 21.79
CA GLY A 387 -9.35 20.46 20.62
C GLY A 387 -8.25 19.71 19.88
N VAL A 388 -8.42 18.39 19.76
CA VAL A 388 -7.52 17.47 19.07
C VAL A 388 -8.24 16.81 17.91
N ALA A 389 -7.57 16.67 16.77
CA ALA A 389 -8.01 15.80 15.67
C ALA A 389 -7.04 14.63 15.52
N ILE A 390 -7.57 13.42 15.29
CA ILE A 390 -6.77 12.21 15.07
C ILE A 390 -6.80 11.86 13.59
N LEU A 391 -5.63 11.71 12.98
CA LEU A 391 -5.48 11.53 11.54
C LEU A 391 -4.87 10.16 11.22
N GLY A 392 -5.52 9.38 10.36
CA GLY A 392 -5.02 8.10 9.83
C GLY A 392 -5.16 6.90 10.76
N MET A 393 -5.79 7.05 11.92
CA MET A 393 -5.99 5.94 12.87
C MET A 393 -7.25 5.14 12.50
N PRO A 394 -7.12 3.85 12.12
CA PRO A 394 -8.29 3.04 11.82
C PRO A 394 -9.21 2.86 13.03
N ALA A 395 -10.45 2.45 12.78
CA ALA A 395 -11.46 2.17 13.79
C ALA A 395 -11.18 0.90 14.61
N LEU A 396 -9.96 0.69 15.08
CA LEU A 396 -9.52 -0.52 15.76
C LEU A 396 -10.22 -0.73 17.11
N ALA A 397 -10.44 -1.99 17.47
CA ALA A 397 -10.91 -2.42 18.79
C ALA A 397 -10.13 -1.75 19.93
N GLY A 398 -10.86 -1.21 20.92
CA GLY A 398 -10.32 -0.46 22.07
C GLY A 398 -10.24 1.06 21.85
N ARG A 399 -10.51 1.56 20.63
CA ARG A 399 -10.47 2.99 20.32
C ARG A 399 -11.41 3.79 21.22
N ARG A 400 -12.64 3.32 21.46
CA ARG A 400 -13.61 4.03 22.33
C ARG A 400 -13.10 4.23 23.76
N GLU A 401 -12.41 3.23 24.32
CA GLU A 401 -11.78 3.33 25.65
C GLU A 401 -10.71 4.43 25.65
N LEU A 402 -9.84 4.43 24.65
CA LEU A 402 -8.76 5.39 24.48
C LEU A 402 -9.28 6.83 24.39
N LEU A 403 -10.29 7.07 23.56
CA LEU A 403 -10.89 8.42 23.42
C LEU A 403 -11.65 8.82 24.68
N GLY A 404 -12.32 7.88 25.34
CA GLY A 404 -13.00 8.12 26.61
C GLY A 404 -12.05 8.54 27.74
N LEU A 405 -10.80 8.06 27.75
CA LEU A 405 -9.77 8.51 28.68
C LEU A 405 -9.38 9.98 28.45
N LEU A 406 -9.24 10.39 27.18
CA LEU A 406 -8.98 11.79 26.82
C LEU A 406 -10.14 12.71 27.22
N ASP A 407 -11.37 12.30 26.93
CA ASP A 407 -12.59 13.05 27.24
C ASP A 407 -12.75 13.28 28.75
N ARG A 408 -12.58 12.23 29.58
CA ARG A 408 -12.61 12.36 31.05
C ARG A 408 -11.51 13.28 31.59
N ALA A 409 -10.35 13.32 30.93
CA ALA A 409 -9.27 14.24 31.26
C ALA A 409 -9.51 15.68 30.75
N GLY A 410 -10.64 15.94 30.07
CA GLY A 410 -11.03 17.24 29.53
C GLY A 410 -10.40 17.57 28.17
N VAL A 411 -9.78 16.60 27.49
CA VAL A 411 -9.25 16.76 26.13
C VAL A 411 -10.37 16.43 25.13
N LYS A 412 -10.69 17.37 24.23
CA LYS A 412 -11.78 17.21 23.27
C LYS A 412 -11.25 16.63 21.98
N VAL A 413 -11.61 15.39 21.66
CA VAL A 413 -11.36 14.83 20.32
C VAL A 413 -12.46 15.36 19.39
N LEU A 414 -12.14 16.39 18.60
CA LEU A 414 -13.12 17.07 17.75
C LEU A 414 -13.52 16.24 16.54
N THR A 415 -12.56 15.52 15.96
CA THR A 415 -12.79 14.68 14.79
C THR A 415 -11.73 13.60 14.64
N GLN A 416 -12.08 12.60 13.86
CA GLN A 416 -11.17 11.58 13.34
C GLN A 416 -11.31 11.57 11.82
N LEU A 417 -10.17 11.51 11.14
CA LEU A 417 -10.15 11.62 9.69
C LEU A 417 -9.06 10.71 9.13
N LEU A 418 -9.40 9.95 8.09
CA LEU A 418 -8.59 8.86 7.53
C LEU A 418 -8.41 7.71 8.55
N PRO A 419 -8.62 6.44 8.16
CA PRO A 419 -9.20 6.01 6.88
C PRO A 419 -10.69 6.36 6.76
N ASP A 420 -11.37 6.79 7.83
CA ASP A 420 -12.78 7.14 7.76
C ASP A 420 -12.95 8.63 7.42
N MET A 421 -14.02 8.99 6.71
CA MET A 421 -14.24 10.35 6.22
C MET A 421 -15.71 10.75 6.31
N GLY A 422 -16.00 11.85 7.00
CA GLY A 422 -17.32 12.49 6.97
C GLY A 422 -17.22 13.97 6.61
N GLU A 423 -18.29 14.55 6.09
CA GLU A 423 -18.30 15.95 5.63
C GLU A 423 -18.05 16.94 6.80
N ASP A 424 -18.73 16.75 7.93
CA ASP A 424 -18.55 17.55 9.14
C ASP A 424 -17.12 17.47 9.72
N ALA A 425 -16.38 16.41 9.38
CA ALA A 425 -15.03 16.20 9.88
C ALA A 425 -14.09 17.32 9.45
N LEU A 426 -14.30 17.93 8.28
CA LEU A 426 -13.46 19.02 7.76
C LEU A 426 -13.60 20.29 8.60
N GLU A 427 -14.83 20.64 8.98
CA GLU A 427 -15.09 21.82 9.80
C GLU A 427 -14.53 21.64 11.21
N GLN A 428 -14.71 20.45 11.80
CA GLN A 428 -14.14 20.14 13.11
C GLN A 428 -12.62 20.06 13.09
N LEU A 429 -12.04 19.51 12.01
CA LEU A 429 -10.59 19.50 11.79
C LEU A 429 -10.02 20.92 11.81
N ALA A 430 -10.72 21.86 11.17
CA ALA A 430 -10.31 23.26 11.15
C ALA A 430 -10.17 23.82 12.58
N ARG A 431 -11.06 23.45 13.49
CA ARG A 431 -11.05 23.95 14.87
C ARG A 431 -9.99 23.31 15.76
N ALA A 432 -9.30 22.25 15.32
CA ALA A 432 -8.31 21.56 16.14
C ALA A 432 -7.03 22.39 16.33
N SER A 433 -6.58 22.52 17.58
CA SER A 433 -5.28 23.13 17.90
C SER A 433 -4.13 22.14 17.76
N VAL A 434 -4.42 20.84 17.91
CA VAL A 434 -3.46 19.75 17.78
C VAL A 434 -3.98 18.69 16.81
N LEU A 435 -3.11 18.28 15.89
CA LEU A 435 -3.32 17.14 15.00
C LEU A 435 -2.45 15.98 15.48
N VAL A 436 -3.01 14.77 15.56
CA VAL A 436 -2.28 13.56 15.93
C VAL A 436 -2.19 12.67 14.71
N GLY A 437 -1.03 12.62 14.07
CA GLY A 437 -0.77 11.75 12.93
C GLY A 437 -0.47 10.33 13.38
N TYR A 438 -1.27 9.38 12.90
CA TYR A 438 -1.06 7.95 13.14
C TYR A 438 0.03 7.42 12.19
N PRO A 439 1.04 6.66 12.68
CA PRO A 439 2.23 6.32 11.92
C PRO A 439 2.00 5.11 10.99
N TRP A 440 1.17 5.30 9.98
CA TRP A 440 0.90 4.33 8.93
C TRP A 440 1.36 4.90 7.59
N ASP A 441 2.24 4.18 6.88
CA ASP A 441 2.83 4.65 5.61
C ASP A 441 1.76 5.12 4.63
N ARG A 442 0.57 4.49 4.69
CA ARG A 442 -0.52 4.78 3.77
C ARG A 442 -0.98 6.22 3.75
N TYR A 443 -1.13 6.83 4.93
CA TYR A 443 -1.63 8.19 5.05
C TYR A 443 -0.56 9.19 5.44
N THR A 444 0.71 8.77 5.56
CA THR A 444 1.77 9.65 6.06
C THR A 444 1.88 10.93 5.22
N VAL A 445 1.93 10.80 3.89
CA VAL A 445 2.03 11.96 2.99
C VAL A 445 0.75 12.83 3.04
N THR A 446 -0.43 12.20 3.02
CA THR A 446 -1.71 12.92 3.12
C THR A 446 -1.82 13.70 4.43
N ILE A 447 -1.41 13.09 5.55
CA ILE A 447 -1.37 13.70 6.88
C ILE A 447 -0.40 14.88 6.91
N GLU A 448 0.80 14.73 6.36
CA GLU A 448 1.80 15.80 6.30
C GLU A 448 1.29 17.01 5.51
N ARG A 449 0.67 16.77 4.35
CA ARG A 449 0.06 17.83 3.53
C ARG A 449 -1.11 18.51 4.23
N LEU A 450 -1.98 17.72 4.86
CA LEU A 450 -3.11 18.25 5.61
C LEU A 450 -2.63 19.09 6.80
N ALA A 451 -1.64 18.61 7.54
CA ALA A 451 -1.02 19.33 8.63
C ALA A 451 -0.41 20.66 8.16
N ALA A 452 0.30 20.67 7.03
CA ALA A 452 0.85 21.90 6.45
C ALA A 452 -0.25 22.91 6.08
N ARG A 453 -1.38 22.44 5.54
CA ARG A 453 -2.54 23.29 5.20
C ARG A 453 -3.27 23.82 6.43
N MET A 454 -3.24 23.08 7.54
CA MET A 454 -3.97 23.40 8.78
C MET A 454 -3.17 24.27 9.77
N ALA A 455 -2.04 24.84 9.35
CA ALA A 455 -1.32 25.81 10.18
C ALA A 455 -2.26 26.94 10.68
N PRO A 456 -2.15 27.36 11.96
CA PRO A 456 -1.05 27.11 12.88
C PRO A 456 -1.23 25.88 13.81
N ALA A 457 -2.15 24.96 13.52
CA ALA A 457 -2.31 23.75 14.33
C ALA A 457 -1.00 22.93 14.42
N ARG A 458 -0.69 22.39 15.61
CA ARG A 458 0.52 21.59 15.82
C ARG A 458 0.28 20.12 15.48
N ILE A 459 1.10 19.55 14.61
CA ILE A 459 1.12 18.11 14.34
C ILE A 459 1.99 17.35 15.36
N LEU A 460 1.49 16.22 15.85
CA LEU A 460 2.22 15.25 16.67
C LEU A 460 2.35 13.94 15.90
N SER A 461 3.58 13.47 15.73
CA SER A 461 3.87 12.11 15.23
C SER A 461 4.18 11.21 16.43
N LEU A 462 3.17 10.50 16.91
CA LEU A 462 3.27 9.70 18.13
C LEU A 462 3.42 8.21 17.81
N ARG A 463 4.07 7.48 18.71
CA ARG A 463 4.02 6.01 18.68
C ARG A 463 2.58 5.55 18.96
N PRO A 464 2.11 4.52 18.26
CA PRO A 464 0.71 4.09 18.29
C PRO A 464 0.33 3.50 19.67
N PRO A 465 -0.93 3.62 20.10
CA PRO A 465 -1.40 3.29 21.45
C PRO A 465 -1.66 1.78 21.63
N PHE A 466 -0.65 0.95 21.40
CA PHE A 466 -0.69 -0.49 21.68
C PHE A 466 0.12 -0.84 22.91
N GLY A 467 -0.35 -1.85 23.65
CA GLY A 467 0.28 -2.26 24.90
C GLY A 467 0.06 -1.22 26.01
N LEU A 468 0.54 -1.52 27.21
CA LEU A 468 0.37 -0.62 28.34
C LEU A 468 1.31 0.58 28.22
N ALA A 469 2.56 0.32 27.84
CA ALA A 469 3.58 1.35 27.67
C ALA A 469 3.26 2.31 26.51
N GLY A 470 2.92 1.77 25.33
CA GLY A 470 2.59 2.57 24.15
C GLY A 470 1.34 3.43 24.38
N THR A 471 0.29 2.85 24.96
CA THR A 471 -0.94 3.58 25.31
C THR A 471 -0.68 4.73 26.28
N ARG A 472 0.04 4.48 27.39
CA ARG A 472 0.38 5.52 28.36
C ARG A 472 1.16 6.67 27.71
N GLN A 473 2.16 6.34 26.90
CA GLN A 473 2.97 7.33 26.21
C GLN A 473 2.14 8.17 25.24
N TRP A 474 1.29 7.53 24.43
CA TRP A 474 0.44 8.20 23.45
C TRP A 474 -0.52 9.19 24.12
N LEU A 475 -1.30 8.74 25.11
CA LEU A 475 -2.25 9.57 25.85
C LEU A 475 -1.54 10.73 26.55
N SER A 476 -0.46 10.45 27.29
CA SER A 476 0.27 11.50 28.04
C SER A 476 0.88 12.55 27.11
N SER A 477 1.30 12.16 25.90
CA SER A 477 1.85 13.09 24.91
C SER A 477 0.78 14.01 24.33
N ILE A 478 -0.44 13.50 24.10
CA ILE A 478 -1.60 14.32 23.71
C ILE A 478 -1.98 15.26 24.84
N GLY A 479 -2.11 14.75 26.07
CA GLY A 479 -2.40 15.59 27.25
C GLY A 479 -1.37 16.71 27.43
N ALA A 480 -0.08 16.40 27.30
CA ALA A 480 0.99 17.41 27.33
C ALA A 480 0.87 18.45 26.21
N ALA A 481 0.29 18.08 25.07
CA ALA A 481 0.16 18.98 23.94
C ALA A 481 -0.97 20.01 24.10
N VAL A 482 -1.90 19.79 25.02
CA VAL A 482 -3.02 20.70 25.32
C VAL A 482 -3.03 21.14 26.78
N ASP A 483 -1.87 21.05 27.46
CA ASP A 483 -1.69 21.42 28.87
C ASP A 483 -2.61 20.69 29.87
N ARG A 484 -2.91 19.41 29.59
CA ARG A 484 -3.74 18.49 30.40
C ARG A 484 -3.02 17.20 30.80
N ARG A 485 -1.69 17.23 30.86
CA ARG A 485 -0.89 16.02 31.13
C ARG A 485 -1.24 15.37 32.48
N ALA A 486 -1.41 16.17 33.53
CA ALA A 486 -1.64 15.65 34.88
C ALA A 486 -3.00 14.94 34.99
N GLU A 487 -4.02 15.52 34.36
CA GLU A 487 -5.38 14.95 34.30
C GLU A 487 -5.39 13.65 33.51
N VAL A 488 -4.71 13.62 32.35
CA VAL A 488 -4.58 12.39 31.56
C VAL A 488 -3.81 11.31 32.32
N GLU A 489 -2.70 11.64 32.98
CA GLU A 489 -1.94 10.67 33.79
C GLU A 489 -2.76 10.12 34.96
N ALA A 490 -3.60 10.95 35.59
CA ALA A 490 -4.51 10.51 36.65
C ALA A 490 -5.57 9.50 36.16
N GLU A 491 -6.18 9.76 34.99
CA GLU A 491 -7.13 8.83 34.36
C GLU A 491 -6.46 7.50 33.96
N ILE A 492 -5.23 7.56 33.44
CA ILE A 492 -4.43 6.37 33.13
C ILE A 492 -4.16 5.56 34.40
N ASP A 493 -3.65 6.19 35.46
CA ASP A 493 -3.27 5.50 36.70
C ASP A 493 -4.48 4.87 37.40
N ALA A 494 -5.64 5.53 37.35
CA ALA A 494 -6.90 4.99 37.84
C ALA A 494 -7.28 3.70 37.10
N MET A 495 -7.24 3.70 35.76
CA MET A 495 -7.52 2.51 34.94
C MET A 495 -6.47 1.40 35.16
N MET A 496 -5.19 1.78 35.20
CA MET A 496 -4.06 0.87 35.35
C MET A 496 -4.13 0.03 36.64
N THR A 497 -4.70 0.58 37.71
CA THR A 497 -4.88 -0.12 39.00
C THR A 497 -5.71 -1.40 38.82
N GLY A 498 -6.72 -1.39 37.94
CA GLY A 498 -7.55 -2.58 37.65
C GLY A 498 -6.91 -3.55 36.65
N VAL A 499 -5.98 -3.07 35.82
CA VAL A 499 -5.43 -3.82 34.67
C VAL A 499 -4.12 -4.52 34.99
N TYR A 500 -3.25 -3.89 35.78
CA TYR A 500 -1.85 -4.30 35.89
C TYR A 500 -1.64 -5.70 36.49
N GLY A 501 -2.41 -6.06 37.51
CA GLY A 501 -2.29 -7.38 38.15
C GLY A 501 -2.63 -8.53 37.19
N ARG A 502 -3.72 -8.37 36.42
CA ARG A 502 -4.13 -9.31 35.37
C ARG A 502 -3.05 -9.41 34.28
N TRP A 503 -2.51 -8.28 33.85
CA TRP A 503 -1.45 -8.22 32.85
C TRP A 503 -0.22 -9.01 33.27
N GLN A 504 0.30 -8.80 34.49
CA GLN A 504 1.50 -9.52 34.96
C GLN A 504 1.29 -11.04 35.02
N LEU A 505 0.10 -11.47 35.47
CA LEU A 505 -0.26 -12.90 35.51
C LEU A 505 -0.23 -13.52 34.11
N LEU A 506 -0.86 -12.87 33.13
CA LEU A 506 -0.93 -13.35 31.76
C LEU A 506 0.44 -13.30 31.08
N ARG A 507 1.20 -12.23 31.30
CA ARG A 507 2.57 -12.06 30.80
C ARG A 507 3.49 -13.18 31.27
N GLY A 508 3.39 -13.59 32.54
CA GLY A 508 4.15 -14.73 33.06
C GLY A 508 3.85 -16.05 32.33
N ARG A 509 2.62 -16.23 31.83
CA ARG A 509 2.25 -17.38 30.99
C ARG A 509 2.81 -17.25 29.58
N ALA A 510 2.74 -16.06 28.99
CA ALA A 510 3.25 -15.77 27.65
C ALA A 510 4.78 -15.96 27.53
N GLN A 511 5.53 -15.72 28.61
CA GLN A 511 6.98 -15.96 28.70
C GLN A 511 7.42 -17.40 28.42
N GLN A 512 6.51 -18.36 28.55
CA GLN A 512 6.79 -19.77 28.26
C GLN A 512 6.53 -20.14 26.79
N LEU A 513 6.06 -19.19 25.97
CA LEU A 513 5.58 -19.43 24.62
C LEU A 513 6.38 -18.60 23.62
N ARG A 514 6.51 -19.14 22.40
CA ARG A 514 7.03 -18.40 21.25
C ARG A 514 5.97 -18.32 20.17
N VAL A 515 5.93 -17.19 19.48
CA VAL A 515 5.15 -16.98 18.26
C VAL A 515 6.11 -16.58 17.15
N GLY A 516 5.69 -16.65 15.88
CA GLY A 516 6.61 -16.28 14.81
C GLY A 516 6.00 -15.65 13.57
N PHE A 517 6.88 -15.16 12.72
CA PHE A 517 6.57 -14.50 11.46
C PHE A 517 7.34 -15.17 10.31
N VAL A 518 6.71 -15.26 9.14
CA VAL A 518 7.36 -15.69 7.91
C VAL A 518 7.42 -14.50 6.95
N ILE A 519 8.63 -14.07 6.61
CA ILE A 519 8.88 -12.87 5.81
C ILE A 519 9.47 -13.26 4.46
N GLU A 520 8.84 -12.79 3.39
CA GLU A 520 9.23 -13.10 2.01
C GLU A 520 10.49 -12.38 1.50
N HIS A 521 11.09 -11.50 2.30
CA HIS A 521 12.28 -10.75 1.94
C HIS A 521 13.25 -10.65 3.11
N GLY A 522 14.52 -10.39 2.79
CA GLY A 522 15.57 -10.41 3.81
C GLY A 522 15.58 -9.21 4.76
N ASN A 523 14.81 -8.15 4.47
CA ASN A 523 14.68 -6.98 5.35
C ASN A 523 13.50 -7.15 6.32
N TRP A 524 13.57 -8.18 7.16
CA TRP A 524 12.46 -8.55 8.05
C TRP A 524 12.00 -7.45 9.00
N ARG A 525 12.89 -6.54 9.40
CA ARG A 525 12.56 -5.39 10.26
C ARG A 525 11.62 -4.40 9.57
N SER A 526 11.83 -4.17 8.28
CA SER A 526 10.95 -3.30 7.50
C SER A 526 9.56 -3.93 7.35
N ALA A 527 9.49 -5.24 7.15
CA ALA A 527 8.23 -5.98 7.04
C ALA A 527 7.37 -5.85 8.30
N LEU A 528 8.01 -5.95 9.47
CA LEU A 528 7.37 -5.87 10.78
C LEU A 528 7.39 -4.46 11.38
N SER A 529 7.67 -3.45 10.55
CA SER A 529 7.68 -2.06 11.01
C SER A 529 6.25 -1.60 11.34
N ILE A 530 6.16 -0.64 12.25
CA ILE A 530 4.89 0.02 12.62
C ILE A 530 4.16 0.49 11.36
N GLN A 531 4.92 1.10 10.46
CA GLN A 531 4.40 1.73 9.26
C GLN A 531 3.78 0.76 8.26
N ARG A 532 4.26 -0.49 8.20
CA ARG A 532 3.71 -1.53 7.32
C ARG A 532 2.66 -2.42 7.96
N SER A 533 2.48 -2.29 9.27
CA SER A 533 1.62 -3.15 10.08
C SER A 533 0.37 -2.41 10.55
N LEU A 534 -0.28 -1.58 9.71
CA LEU A 534 -1.42 -0.75 10.12
C LEU A 534 -1.17 0.06 11.43
N GLY A 535 0.09 0.46 11.65
CA GLY A 535 0.51 1.13 12.88
C GLY A 535 0.63 0.23 14.12
N VAL A 536 0.59 -1.11 14.02
CA VAL A 536 0.85 -2.00 15.16
C VAL A 536 2.36 -2.21 15.34
N PRO A 537 2.94 -1.91 16.52
CA PRO A 537 4.33 -2.21 16.83
C PRO A 537 4.48 -3.68 17.22
N MET A 538 4.31 -4.60 16.24
CA MET A 538 4.13 -6.03 16.51
C MET A 538 5.25 -6.62 17.37
N LEU A 539 6.52 -6.30 17.08
CA LEU A 539 7.67 -6.84 17.81
C LEU A 539 7.72 -6.33 19.25
N GLU A 540 7.59 -5.01 19.43
CA GLU A 540 7.61 -4.39 20.75
C GLU A 540 6.43 -4.85 21.60
N LEU A 541 5.23 -4.93 21.00
CA LEU A 541 4.02 -5.36 21.68
C LEU A 541 4.12 -6.81 22.15
N LEU A 542 4.57 -7.73 21.28
CA LEU A 542 4.78 -9.13 21.66
C LEU A 542 5.84 -9.29 22.74
N SER A 543 6.90 -8.46 22.69
CA SER A 543 7.94 -8.42 23.72
C SER A 543 7.40 -7.90 25.06
N GLU A 544 6.59 -6.83 25.04
CA GLU A 544 5.92 -6.30 26.23
C GLU A 544 5.01 -7.34 26.87
N MET A 545 4.22 -8.04 26.04
CA MET A 545 3.37 -9.18 26.40
C MET A 545 4.15 -10.38 26.96
N GLY A 546 5.46 -10.45 26.72
CA GLY A 546 6.35 -11.47 27.24
C GLY A 546 6.60 -12.65 26.30
N PHE A 547 6.05 -12.68 25.09
CA PHE A 547 6.30 -13.77 24.15
C PHE A 547 7.75 -13.77 23.65
N GLY A 548 8.29 -14.96 23.38
CA GLY A 548 9.44 -15.09 22.49
C GLY A 548 9.01 -14.96 21.03
N VAL A 549 9.85 -14.38 20.17
CA VAL A 549 9.52 -14.19 18.75
C VAL A 549 10.51 -14.93 17.86
N ASP A 550 10.00 -15.72 16.92
CA ASP A 550 10.78 -16.32 15.84
C ASP A 550 10.47 -15.62 14.51
N VAL A 551 11.49 -15.34 13.71
CA VAL A 551 11.34 -14.76 12.38
C VAL A 551 12.00 -15.70 11.39
N LEU A 552 11.25 -16.20 10.41
CA LEU A 552 11.80 -16.90 9.25
C LEU A 552 11.85 -15.89 8.12
N ALA A 553 13.04 -15.56 7.62
CA ALA A 553 13.24 -14.59 6.56
C ALA A 553 13.78 -15.26 5.29
N TYR A 554 13.15 -14.97 4.16
CA TYR A 554 13.60 -15.47 2.87
C TYR A 554 14.88 -14.75 2.42
N CYS A 555 15.94 -15.50 2.10
CA CYS A 555 17.22 -14.91 1.66
C CYS A 555 17.46 -14.99 0.15
N GLY A 556 16.46 -15.43 -0.63
CA GLY A 556 16.58 -15.55 -2.09
C GLY A 556 17.58 -16.62 -2.53
N GLU A 557 18.06 -16.50 -3.77
CA GLU A 557 19.07 -17.40 -4.35
C GLU A 557 20.51 -17.08 -3.90
N ARG A 558 20.67 -16.40 -2.76
CA ARG A 558 22.01 -16.09 -2.23
C ARG A 558 22.81 -17.39 -2.06
N THR A 559 24.06 -17.34 -2.52
CA THR A 559 25.00 -18.47 -2.46
C THR A 559 25.24 -18.97 -1.03
N SER A 560 25.05 -18.12 -0.02
CA SER A 560 25.03 -18.54 1.38
C SER A 560 23.97 -17.74 2.16
N PRO A 561 23.12 -18.40 2.97
CA PRO A 561 22.20 -17.71 3.84
C PRO A 561 23.00 -16.91 4.89
N PRO A 562 22.51 -15.75 5.34
CA PRO A 562 23.14 -15.05 6.45
C PRO A 562 23.15 -15.93 7.71
N ALA A 563 24.05 -15.61 8.66
CA ALA A 563 24.03 -16.25 9.96
C ALA A 563 22.69 -15.98 10.67
N SER A 564 22.25 -16.90 11.52
CA SER A 564 21.10 -16.64 12.38
C SER A 564 21.40 -15.45 13.29
N GLU A 565 20.39 -14.59 13.48
CA GLU A 565 20.51 -13.40 14.31
C GLU A 565 19.69 -13.60 15.59
N ARG A 566 20.16 -13.03 16.71
CA ARG A 566 19.42 -13.04 17.97
C ARG A 566 19.45 -11.65 18.60
N TYR A 567 18.27 -11.15 18.94
CA TYR A 567 18.08 -9.85 19.57
C TYR A 567 17.11 -10.03 20.73
N ASP A 568 17.60 -9.96 21.96
CA ASP A 568 16.79 -10.19 23.16
C ASP A 568 16.00 -11.51 23.09
N ASN A 569 14.67 -11.42 22.98
CA ASN A 569 13.73 -12.53 22.85
C ASN A 569 13.39 -12.92 21.39
N ILE A 570 13.96 -12.23 20.41
CA ILE A 570 13.77 -12.43 18.97
C ILE A 570 14.88 -13.33 18.39
N HIS A 571 14.49 -14.33 17.61
CA HIS A 571 15.38 -15.24 16.90
C HIS A 571 15.07 -15.24 15.41
N VAL A 572 16.06 -14.89 14.58
CA VAL A 572 15.93 -14.81 13.12
C VAL A 572 16.64 -16.00 12.48
N ARG A 573 15.89 -16.75 11.67
CA ARG A 573 16.35 -17.85 10.84
C ARG A 573 16.07 -17.54 9.38
N TRP A 574 16.86 -18.14 8.50
CA TRP A 574 16.78 -17.91 7.07
C TRP A 574 16.30 -19.16 6.35
N TYR A 575 15.55 -18.98 5.27
CA TYR A 575 15.11 -20.06 4.38
C TYR A 575 15.19 -19.62 2.92
N ARG A 576 15.27 -20.62 2.02
CA ARG A 576 15.40 -20.45 0.57
C ARG A 576 14.44 -21.33 -0.22
N THR A 577 14.04 -22.46 0.34
CA THR A 577 13.18 -23.42 -0.36
C THR A 577 11.92 -23.68 0.44
N VAL A 578 10.95 -24.29 -0.25
CA VAL A 578 9.69 -24.73 0.37
C VAL A 578 9.98 -25.75 1.47
N GLU A 579 10.92 -26.67 1.22
CA GLU A 579 11.30 -27.73 2.15
C GLU A 579 12.00 -27.16 3.39
N GLU A 580 12.90 -26.19 3.21
CA GLU A 580 13.53 -25.48 4.34
C GLU A 580 12.46 -24.76 5.19
N LEU A 581 11.47 -24.11 4.55
CA LEU A 581 10.38 -23.43 5.24
C LEU A 581 9.47 -24.43 5.97
N ASP A 582 9.10 -25.54 5.34
CA ASP A 582 8.24 -26.58 5.91
C ASP A 582 8.84 -27.16 7.19
N VAL A 583 10.12 -27.55 7.15
CA VAL A 583 10.86 -28.04 8.31
C VAL A 583 10.89 -27.00 9.43
N GLN A 584 11.09 -25.72 9.10
CA GLN A 584 11.13 -24.65 10.10
C GLN A 584 9.74 -24.33 10.67
N LEU A 585 8.68 -24.41 9.86
CA LEU A 585 7.29 -24.22 10.30
C LEU A 585 6.84 -25.34 11.23
N ALA A 586 7.30 -26.57 11.04
CA ALA A 586 7.00 -27.71 11.90
C ALA A 586 7.59 -27.62 13.32
N ASP A 587 8.54 -26.69 13.57
CA ASP A 587 9.25 -26.55 14.86
C ASP A 587 8.30 -26.38 16.06
N ASP A 588 8.26 -27.37 16.96
CA ASP A 588 7.35 -27.41 18.11
C ASP A 588 7.59 -26.34 19.17
N ARG A 589 8.70 -25.60 19.08
CA ARG A 589 8.97 -24.47 19.98
C ARG A 589 8.10 -23.25 19.69
N VAL A 590 7.57 -23.12 18.46
CA VAL A 590 6.71 -22.02 18.05
C VAL A 590 5.25 -22.46 18.09
N ALA A 591 4.46 -21.77 18.92
CA ALA A 591 3.08 -22.14 19.22
C ALA A 591 2.08 -21.62 18.16
N ALA A 592 2.38 -20.50 17.52
CA ALA A 592 1.56 -19.89 16.48
C ALA A 592 2.42 -19.05 15.52
N TRP A 593 2.00 -18.97 14.26
CA TRP A 593 2.62 -18.15 13.22
C TRP A 593 1.66 -17.07 12.73
N TYR A 594 2.20 -15.90 12.37
CA TYR A 594 1.42 -14.82 11.79
C TYR A 594 0.99 -15.19 10.37
N SER A 595 -0.29 -15.00 10.06
CA SER A 595 -0.80 -15.04 8.69
C SER A 595 -2.06 -14.19 8.56
N GLU A 596 -2.10 -13.39 7.49
CA GLU A 596 -3.28 -12.64 7.10
C GLU A 596 -4.28 -13.50 6.33
N LEU A 597 -3.89 -14.72 5.94
CA LEU A 597 -4.78 -15.68 5.30
C LEU A 597 -5.62 -16.44 6.33
N HIS A 598 -6.93 -16.43 6.14
CA HIS A 598 -7.85 -17.27 6.89
C HIS A 598 -7.64 -18.74 6.51
N TYR A 599 -7.61 -19.63 7.51
CA TYR A 599 -7.29 -21.05 7.32
C TYR A 599 -6.03 -21.33 6.50
N ASP A 600 -4.93 -20.61 6.77
CA ASP A 600 -3.65 -20.84 6.10
C ASP A 600 -3.24 -22.32 6.16
N ARG A 601 -3.36 -23.01 5.02
CA ARG A 601 -3.13 -24.46 4.93
C ARG A 601 -1.69 -24.83 5.25
N ARG A 602 -0.73 -23.93 4.98
CA ARG A 602 0.69 -24.15 5.26
C ARG A 602 0.93 -24.27 6.76
N LEU A 603 0.21 -23.47 7.57
CA LEU A 603 0.31 -23.50 9.03
C LEU A 603 -0.51 -24.62 9.64
N THR A 604 -1.79 -24.71 9.25
CA THR A 604 -2.73 -25.66 9.85
C THR A 604 -2.30 -27.12 9.60
N ARG A 605 -1.75 -27.43 8.43
CA ARG A 605 -1.21 -28.76 8.10
C ARG A 605 0.16 -29.04 8.73
N ASN A 606 0.92 -28.00 9.08
CA ASN A 606 2.11 -28.12 9.96
C ASN A 606 1.75 -28.21 11.45
N GLY A 607 0.46 -28.31 11.78
CA GLY A 607 0.00 -28.38 13.16
C GLY A 607 0.16 -27.09 13.95
N LYS A 608 0.31 -25.96 13.26
CA LYS A 608 0.49 -24.65 13.89
C LYS A 608 -0.80 -23.84 13.87
N ASN A 609 -0.99 -23.08 14.94
CA ASN A 609 -2.05 -22.09 15.01
C ASN A 609 -1.65 -20.83 14.22
N THR A 610 -2.66 -20.08 13.80
CA THR A 610 -2.49 -18.81 13.11
C THR A 610 -2.90 -17.66 14.03
N PHE A 611 -2.10 -16.60 14.08
CA PHE A 611 -2.53 -15.29 14.58
C PHE A 611 -2.40 -14.23 13.48
N SER A 612 -3.06 -13.09 13.66
CA SER A 612 -3.05 -11.96 12.74
C SER A 612 -3.29 -10.66 13.50
N MET A 613 -3.44 -9.56 12.77
CA MET A 613 -3.84 -8.25 13.30
C MET A 613 -5.14 -8.27 14.09
N ARG A 614 -6.01 -9.26 13.85
CA ARG A 614 -7.26 -9.44 14.59
C ARG A 614 -7.05 -9.57 16.10
N GLN A 615 -5.90 -10.09 16.53
CA GLN A 615 -5.60 -10.24 17.95
C GLN A 615 -5.17 -8.93 18.62
N PHE A 616 -4.83 -7.88 17.88
CA PHE A 616 -4.34 -6.64 18.48
C PHE A 616 -5.45 -5.59 18.60
N SER A 617 -5.44 -4.90 19.73
CA SER A 617 -6.41 -3.87 20.10
C SER A 617 -5.67 -2.73 20.80
N VAL A 618 -6.13 -1.50 20.60
CA VAL A 618 -5.52 -0.30 21.17
C VAL A 618 -6.02 -0.06 22.59
N GLY A 619 -5.32 0.77 23.36
CA GLY A 619 -5.76 1.15 24.70
C GLY A 619 -5.30 0.17 25.80
N LEU A 620 -5.62 0.51 27.06
CA LEU A 620 -5.17 -0.26 28.22
C LEU A 620 -5.95 -1.57 28.37
N LEU A 621 -7.26 -1.53 28.10
CA LEU A 621 -8.09 -2.74 28.07
C LEU A 621 -7.79 -3.55 26.82
N GLY A 622 -7.59 -2.89 25.67
CA GLY A 622 -7.19 -3.56 24.44
C GLY A 622 -5.86 -4.31 24.58
N ALA A 623 -4.91 -3.80 25.37
CA ALA A 623 -3.68 -4.53 25.67
C ALA A 623 -3.96 -5.88 26.37
N LEU A 624 -4.81 -5.89 27.40
CA LEU A 624 -5.22 -7.15 28.07
C LEU A 624 -5.92 -8.10 27.11
N ASP A 625 -6.90 -7.60 26.36
CA ASP A 625 -7.66 -8.39 25.41
C ASP A 625 -6.75 -9.01 24.34
N SER A 626 -5.75 -8.25 23.91
CA SER A 626 -4.76 -8.72 22.94
C SER A 626 -3.92 -9.84 23.50
N LEU A 627 -3.42 -9.69 24.74
CA LEU A 627 -2.63 -10.72 25.41
C LEU A 627 -3.44 -12.00 25.67
N GLU A 628 -4.70 -11.86 26.11
CA GLU A 628 -5.60 -13.00 26.30
C GLU A 628 -5.93 -13.70 24.98
N GLY A 629 -6.20 -12.93 23.93
CA GLY A 629 -6.44 -13.45 22.58
C GLY A 629 -5.24 -14.22 22.05
N MET A 630 -4.03 -13.65 22.17
CA MET A 630 -2.79 -14.31 21.78
C MET A 630 -2.53 -15.60 22.57
N LEU A 631 -2.75 -15.59 23.90
CA LEU A 631 -2.63 -16.79 24.72
C LEU A 631 -3.64 -17.87 24.31
N ARG A 632 -4.87 -17.48 23.94
CA ARG A 632 -5.89 -18.43 23.47
C ARG A 632 -5.45 -19.11 22.18
N VAL A 633 -4.95 -18.34 21.23
CA VAL A 633 -4.42 -18.85 19.95
C VAL A 633 -3.23 -19.77 20.19
N ALA A 634 -2.22 -19.33 20.95
CA ALA A 634 -1.00 -20.10 21.18
C ALA A 634 -1.26 -21.43 21.91
N ASN A 635 -2.20 -21.44 22.87
CA ASN A 635 -2.53 -22.63 23.65
C ASN A 635 -3.48 -23.60 22.94
N MET A 636 -4.09 -23.21 21.82
CA MET A 636 -4.97 -24.10 21.06
C MET A 636 -4.19 -25.34 20.58
N SER A 637 -4.67 -26.53 20.93
CA SER A 637 -4.02 -27.80 20.57
C SER A 637 -4.60 -28.46 19.33
N PHE A 638 -5.65 -27.90 18.74
CA PHE A 638 -6.41 -28.52 17.65
C PHE A 638 -5.50 -28.90 16.48
N TYR A 639 -4.78 -27.94 15.87
CA TYR A 639 -3.95 -28.24 14.72
C TYR A 639 -2.80 -29.19 15.06
N ARG A 640 -2.19 -29.06 16.25
CA ARG A 640 -1.14 -30.00 16.72
C ARG A 640 -1.65 -31.45 16.80
N SER A 641 -2.89 -31.65 17.24
CA SER A 641 -3.50 -32.98 17.38
C SER A 641 -3.96 -33.56 16.04
N TYR A 642 -4.40 -32.72 15.11
CA TYR A 642 -5.11 -33.17 13.90
C TYR A 642 -4.36 -32.95 12.58
N SER A 643 -3.19 -32.30 12.59
CA SER A 643 -2.40 -31.98 11.38
C SER A 643 -2.19 -33.15 10.43
N ARG A 644 -1.90 -34.34 10.97
CA ARG A 644 -1.72 -35.59 10.21
C ARG A 644 -2.93 -36.00 9.34
N TYR A 645 -4.11 -35.43 9.61
CA TYR A 645 -5.34 -35.69 8.87
C TYR A 645 -5.69 -34.56 7.88
N LEU A 646 -4.93 -33.46 7.87
CA LEU A 646 -5.25 -32.27 7.07
C LEU A 646 -4.53 -32.25 5.70
N GLY A 647 -3.65 -33.21 5.42
CA GLY A 647 -2.90 -33.34 4.16
C GLY A 647 -1.53 -32.66 4.19
N GLN A 648 -0.88 -32.56 3.01
CA GLN A 648 0.47 -31.99 2.89
C GLN A 648 0.45 -30.45 2.95
N PRO A 649 1.32 -29.78 3.73
CA PRO A 649 1.31 -28.32 3.87
C PRO A 649 1.55 -27.58 2.55
N PHE A 650 2.45 -28.10 1.73
CA PHE A 650 2.77 -27.59 0.41
C PHE A 650 2.40 -28.63 -0.64
N LEU A 651 1.81 -28.19 -1.76
CA LEU A 651 1.58 -29.07 -2.89
C LEU A 651 2.92 -29.34 -3.59
N GLU A 652 3.22 -30.60 -3.88
CA GLU A 652 4.40 -30.94 -4.69
C GLU A 652 4.29 -30.22 -6.02
N ARG A 653 5.31 -29.44 -6.39
CA ARG A 653 5.37 -28.68 -7.66
C ARG A 653 5.41 -29.58 -8.92
N GLY A 654 5.14 -30.89 -8.79
CA GLY A 654 5.43 -31.92 -9.79
C GLY A 654 4.25 -32.74 -10.30
N ALA A 655 3.01 -32.43 -9.92
CA ALA A 655 1.84 -33.10 -10.48
C ALA A 655 0.84 -32.10 -11.07
N ALA A 656 1.32 -31.23 -11.97
CA ALA A 656 0.46 -30.86 -13.08
C ALA A 656 0.15 -32.17 -13.81
N ARG A 657 -0.91 -32.87 -13.40
CA ARG A 657 -1.46 -33.98 -14.17
C ARG A 657 -1.61 -33.44 -15.57
N THR A 658 -0.93 -34.05 -16.53
CA THR A 658 -1.18 -33.79 -17.94
C THR A 658 -2.70 -33.90 -18.13
N PRO A 659 -3.37 -32.87 -18.68
CA PRO A 659 -4.81 -32.95 -18.94
C PRO A 659 -5.05 -34.16 -19.85
N GLY A 660 -5.57 -35.26 -19.29
CA GLY A 660 -5.68 -36.54 -20.01
C GLY A 660 -5.63 -37.80 -19.15
N GLU A 661 -5.06 -37.76 -17.94
CA GLU A 661 -5.13 -38.91 -17.02
C GLU A 661 -6.38 -38.79 -16.13
N SER A 662 -7.53 -39.22 -16.67
CA SER A 662 -8.75 -39.44 -15.91
C SER A 662 -8.63 -40.71 -15.07
N THR A 663 -8.77 -40.57 -13.75
CA THR A 663 -9.16 -41.66 -12.84
C THR A 663 -10.66 -41.83 -12.81
#